data_AF-A0A2V9NGW3-F1
#
_entry.id   AF-A0A2V9NGW3-F1
#
_cell.length_a   1.000
_cell.length_b   1.000
_cell.length_c   1.000
_cell.angle_alpha   90.00
_cell.angle_beta   90.00
_cell.angle_gamma   90.00
#
_symmetry.space_group_name_H-M   'P 1'
#
loop_
_entity.id
_entity.type
_entity.pdbx_description
1 polymer ?
#
loop_
_entity_poly.entity_id
_entity_poly.type
_entity_poly.pdbx_seq_one_letter_code
_entity_poly.pdbx_strand_id
1 'polypeptide(L)'
;MAFTSVDSSVAEEALLLTGGALPVGAQNIGKVLGFFGVPWSSRPVANFVGTETSLPDGSKKTRIFGSSETILDLVSQLERSPELIRRWQSSVHSVFVYGGDHTVLQKLMALLNQQQAIIVKPLWRGYRSFLISVDADLCQSMAGLCIPVSNASTGTSYAFHTLDGTVQKIIAAENTAVFVRLEYQGVAVFISTCTEIVNLDAQLPRGIFDIREHLFSALPLVLYVRWAFALSCWQRREANACVVIDDPLLKPRHGFIDFHELLELMKRHNFSTNIAFIPWNWQRTDRQTARLFRDNPEYYSLSVHGCDHTRAEFGSSDVQLLYVKSKQALQRMASHRRVTGIEHEPIMVFPHGALSEAASLALRQTDFIAAASNESISKDVVPYAIKTSDVWDIAVMCYSSFPIFTRRSPREGVENLAFDILLGKPALISIHHDFCRDNYKQLISFVDSVNALKMRLNWRSLGGAIKRSYRQRQITRDEMEIDMFAREIYIENRSDSPKRFLVSKRESVPSGVCAIGTEVDRLSWDFSDGRVRFEISLDPGRDATVHLAFHELSSNPRRGKSLPYLVRTMLRRYACELRDNYVVTEKLPVPPPLRDIFQSNSESNFSPSSPQPNGGRPLAPASRSFDDTNCTMTSDETRDSLSGRISEALRNFVVWLGRYGETSWDHQSFYAGLVGRRAKLLYYRHELIGTLAVAPMVFFEAFMPDARRLFHRRIRLPIADAHYAMGFAFLYEATQERRYFERAIHFLEELERSRCPNFKEYCWGYPFDWVTRGGTIKREVPLITTTPYAYEAFLQMFELEPRREWKEILASIARHAACDIKSFKTSEHASSSSYTPFDAGGVINAAAYRAFLLTSASQVLSNRDYLDIAERNLNFVLETQNPDGSWFYAVDHVREFVDHFHTCFVLKALAKIYRLTGDERLDQALEKGVQYYVCNLFDEEGLPKPFSKAPRLTVYKRELYDCAESINLCLLLRRRFPDLEKILTSVIARVLDEWVKPDGSFRSRQLHFGWDNLPMHRWGQSQMFRSLANYLRESRQTMQGDSRYLAARADSETVNSQRSPLNV
;
A
#
# COMPACT_ATOMS: atom_id res chain seq x y z
N MET A 1 28.51 30.13 -26.05
CA MET A 1 27.79 31.39 -26.34
C MET A 1 28.58 32.54 -25.77
N ALA A 2 28.71 33.64 -26.52
CA ALA A 2 29.41 34.85 -26.08
C ALA A 2 28.66 35.49 -24.91
N PHE A 3 29.40 35.79 -23.83
CA PHE A 3 28.89 36.47 -22.64
C PHE A 3 28.56 37.93 -22.98
N THR A 4 27.28 38.22 -23.22
CA THR A 4 26.77 39.59 -23.08
C THR A 4 26.69 39.92 -21.60
N SER A 5 27.30 41.03 -21.20
CA SER A 5 27.35 41.55 -19.83
C SER A 5 25.96 41.64 -19.21
N VAL A 6 25.71 40.82 -18.19
CA VAL A 6 24.48 40.87 -17.39
C VAL A 6 24.63 42.02 -16.41
N ASP A 7 23.96 43.12 -16.72
CA ASP A 7 23.74 44.20 -15.76
C ASP A 7 22.72 43.75 -14.70
N SER A 8 22.95 44.18 -13.47
CA SER A 8 22.32 43.66 -12.26
C SER A 8 20.79 43.89 -12.14
N SER A 9 20.11 42.99 -11.41
CA SER A 9 19.17 43.32 -10.32
C SER A 9 17.64 43.11 -10.39
N VAL A 10 17.01 42.43 -11.38
CA VAL A 10 15.58 42.03 -11.17
C VAL A 10 15.25 40.66 -11.76
N ALA A 11 14.69 39.79 -10.91
CA ALA A 11 14.17 38.47 -11.28
C ALA A 11 13.16 38.56 -12.43
N GLU A 12 13.28 37.67 -13.42
CA GLU A 12 12.31 37.58 -14.51
C GLU A 12 10.93 37.19 -13.95
N GLU A 13 9.91 37.98 -14.24
CA GLU A 13 8.55 37.78 -13.72
C GLU A 13 7.64 37.12 -14.78
N ALA A 14 6.81 36.18 -14.34
CA ALA A 14 5.76 35.58 -15.15
C ALA A 14 4.46 36.39 -15.05
N LEU A 15 3.86 36.71 -16.19
CA LEU A 15 2.56 37.40 -16.25
C LEU A 15 1.46 36.44 -16.67
N LEU A 16 0.53 36.15 -15.76
CA LEU A 16 -0.67 35.35 -16.04
C LEU A 16 -1.80 36.27 -16.49
N LEU A 17 -2.18 36.17 -17.76
CA LEU A 17 -3.33 36.90 -18.29
C LEU A 17 -4.62 36.14 -18.00
N THR A 18 -5.66 36.87 -17.58
CA THR A 18 -6.99 36.30 -17.31
C THR A 18 -8.10 37.11 -17.96
N GLY A 19 -9.25 36.47 -18.20
CA GLY A 19 -10.50 37.14 -18.59
C GLY A 19 -11.32 37.68 -17.41
N GLY A 20 -10.76 37.71 -16.19
CA GLY A 20 -11.48 38.02 -14.95
C GLY A 20 -10.88 37.31 -13.72
N ALA A 21 -11.72 36.65 -12.92
CA ALA A 21 -11.28 35.84 -11.77
C ALA A 21 -10.30 34.73 -12.20
N LEU A 22 -9.34 34.38 -11.34
CA LEU A 22 -8.26 33.45 -11.66
C LEU A 22 -8.79 32.00 -11.83
N PRO A 23 -8.80 31.43 -13.05
CA PRO A 23 -9.28 30.06 -13.27
C PRO A 23 -8.38 29.03 -12.56
N VAL A 24 -8.91 27.83 -12.28
CA VAL A 24 -8.15 26.75 -11.61
C VAL A 24 -6.83 26.42 -12.34
N GLY A 25 -6.85 26.39 -13.68
CA GLY A 25 -5.63 26.18 -14.47
C GLY A 25 -4.55 27.25 -14.23
N ALA A 26 -4.94 28.53 -14.16
CA ALA A 26 -4.03 29.63 -13.85
C ALA A 26 -3.52 29.58 -12.40
N GLN A 27 -4.37 29.18 -11.43
CA GLN A 27 -3.94 28.95 -10.05
C GLN A 27 -2.88 27.84 -9.98
N ASN A 28 -3.09 26.73 -10.70
CA ASN A 28 -2.12 25.64 -10.75
C ASN A 28 -0.81 26.07 -11.43
N ILE A 29 -0.85 26.87 -12.50
CA ILE A 29 0.35 27.46 -13.11
C ILE A 29 1.12 28.31 -12.09
N GLY A 30 0.43 29.17 -11.34
CA GLY A 30 1.03 29.98 -10.29
C GLY A 30 1.75 29.14 -9.23
N LYS A 31 1.17 27.99 -8.84
CA LYS A 31 1.82 27.04 -7.92
C LYS A 31 3.08 26.41 -8.53
N VAL A 32 3.04 26.03 -9.81
CA VAL A 32 4.21 25.47 -10.52
C VAL A 32 5.33 26.51 -10.67
N LEU A 33 5.00 27.76 -10.98
CA LEU A 33 5.95 28.87 -11.02
C LEU A 33 6.59 29.11 -9.64
N GLY A 34 5.77 29.14 -8.58
CA GLY A 34 6.24 29.26 -7.21
C GLY A 34 7.17 28.11 -6.80
N PHE A 35 6.85 26.87 -7.18
CA PHE A 35 7.72 25.71 -6.95
C PHE A 35 9.11 25.87 -7.59
N PHE A 36 9.17 26.49 -8.76
CA PHE A 36 10.41 26.80 -9.47
C PHE A 36 11.07 28.12 -9.04
N GLY A 37 10.53 28.80 -8.03
CA GLY A 37 11.08 30.05 -7.52
C GLY A 37 10.88 31.25 -8.45
N VAL A 38 9.97 31.13 -9.41
CA VAL A 38 9.66 32.18 -10.39
C VAL A 38 8.57 33.10 -9.81
N PRO A 39 8.85 34.40 -9.62
CA PRO A 39 7.82 35.35 -9.21
C PRO A 39 6.79 35.51 -10.32
N TRP A 40 5.52 35.69 -9.94
CA TRP A 40 4.45 35.84 -10.90
C TRP A 40 3.37 36.80 -10.40
N SER A 41 2.71 37.46 -11.35
CA SER A 41 1.52 38.26 -11.10
C SER A 41 0.44 37.94 -12.13
N SER A 42 -0.81 38.29 -11.80
CA SER A 42 -1.95 38.11 -12.71
C SER A 42 -2.59 39.43 -13.06
N ARG A 43 -2.98 39.62 -14.33
CA ARG A 43 -3.66 40.83 -14.80
C ARG A 43 -4.73 40.51 -15.86
N PRO A 44 -5.86 41.25 -15.90
CA PRO A 44 -6.80 41.15 -17.01
C PRO A 44 -6.18 41.59 -18.34
N VAL A 45 -6.61 40.97 -19.45
CA VAL A 45 -6.14 41.33 -20.81
C VAL A 45 -6.31 42.82 -21.11
N ALA A 46 -7.45 43.40 -20.75
CA ALA A 46 -7.74 44.82 -20.96
C ALA A 46 -6.69 45.75 -20.31
N ASN A 47 -6.15 45.38 -19.14
CA ASN A 47 -5.15 46.18 -18.44
C ASN A 47 -3.75 46.04 -19.07
N PHE A 48 -3.47 44.89 -19.68
CA PHE A 48 -2.23 44.71 -20.45
C PHE A 48 -2.23 45.58 -21.71
N VAL A 49 -3.37 45.67 -22.38
CA VAL A 49 -3.55 46.46 -23.62
C VAL A 49 -3.68 47.96 -23.34
N GLY A 50 -4.37 48.36 -22.26
CA GLY A 50 -4.72 49.75 -21.95
C GLY A 50 -3.71 50.55 -21.11
N THR A 51 -2.58 49.97 -20.69
CA THR A 51 -1.58 50.70 -19.88
C THR A 51 -0.68 51.58 -20.78
N GLU A 52 -0.82 52.91 -20.68
CA GLU A 52 0.11 53.93 -21.25
C GLU A 52 1.39 54.12 -20.41
N THR A 53 1.60 53.35 -19.35
CA THR A 53 2.76 53.54 -18.46
C THR A 53 4.05 53.09 -19.15
N SER A 54 4.93 54.07 -19.40
CA SER A 54 6.35 53.93 -19.66
C SER A 54 6.94 52.70 -18.96
N LEU A 55 7.51 51.78 -19.74
CA LEU A 55 8.20 50.61 -19.23
C LEU A 55 9.29 51.07 -18.23
N PRO A 56 9.30 50.58 -16.98
CA PRO A 56 10.46 50.73 -16.13
C PRO A 56 11.58 49.90 -16.76
N ASP A 57 12.53 50.61 -17.37
CA ASP A 57 13.76 50.11 -17.96
C ASP A 57 13.57 49.19 -19.19
N GLY A 58 13.97 49.66 -20.37
CA GLY A 58 13.77 49.01 -21.68
C GLY A 58 14.50 47.68 -21.90
N SER A 59 14.97 47.02 -20.84
CA SER A 59 15.77 45.79 -20.88
C SER A 59 15.00 44.50 -20.58
N LYS A 60 13.79 44.57 -20.01
CA LYS A 60 13.09 43.37 -19.49
C LYS A 60 11.87 42.95 -20.31
N LYS A 61 12.01 41.84 -21.03
CA LYS A 61 10.90 41.18 -21.74
C LYS A 61 10.06 40.30 -20.82
N THR A 62 8.74 40.40 -20.93
CA THR A 62 7.74 39.67 -20.13
C THR A 62 7.47 38.28 -20.69
N ARG A 63 7.26 37.27 -19.84
CA ARG A 63 6.80 35.93 -20.24
C ARG A 63 5.32 35.79 -19.90
N ILE A 64 4.50 35.53 -20.91
CA ILE A 64 3.04 35.52 -20.77
C ILE A 64 2.53 34.08 -20.64
N PHE A 65 1.55 33.88 -19.77
CA PHE A 65 0.77 32.65 -19.65
C PHE A 65 -0.71 32.99 -19.83
N GLY A 66 -1.45 32.16 -20.57
CA GLY A 66 -2.90 32.34 -20.70
C GLY A 66 -3.59 31.12 -21.30
N SER A 67 -4.91 31.04 -21.11
CA SER A 67 -5.72 30.02 -21.80
C SER A 67 -5.84 30.33 -23.29
N SER A 68 -6.23 29.35 -24.10
CA SER A 68 -6.50 29.58 -25.53
C SER A 68 -7.48 30.72 -25.80
N GLU A 69 -8.52 30.87 -24.97
CA GLU A 69 -9.52 31.96 -25.07
C GLU A 69 -8.89 33.32 -24.79
N THR A 70 -8.10 33.40 -23.73
CA THR A 70 -7.47 34.64 -23.27
C THR A 70 -6.44 35.12 -24.31
N ILE A 71 -5.66 34.19 -24.87
CA ILE A 71 -4.66 34.51 -25.88
C ILE A 71 -5.30 34.79 -27.24
N LEU A 72 -6.41 34.14 -27.59
CA LEU A 72 -7.18 34.50 -28.78
C LEU A 72 -7.72 35.93 -28.74
N ASP A 73 -8.27 36.35 -27.60
CA ASP A 73 -8.71 37.73 -27.39
C ASP A 73 -7.54 38.72 -27.52
N LEU A 74 -6.41 38.43 -26.86
CA LEU A 74 -5.20 39.25 -26.98
C LEU A 74 -4.73 39.38 -28.43
N VAL A 75 -4.57 38.28 -29.15
CA VAL A 75 -4.12 38.26 -30.55
C VAL A 75 -5.08 39.02 -31.45
N SER A 76 -6.40 38.87 -31.25
CA SER A 76 -7.42 39.61 -32.01
C SER A 76 -7.34 41.13 -31.80
N GLN A 77 -6.90 41.58 -30.62
CA GLN A 77 -6.67 43.00 -30.34
C GLN A 77 -5.34 43.49 -30.93
N LEU A 78 -4.29 42.66 -30.92
CA LEU A 78 -3.00 42.98 -31.56
C LEU A 78 -3.17 43.24 -33.07
N GLU A 79 -3.95 42.42 -33.78
CA GLU A 79 -4.19 42.58 -35.23
C GLU A 79 -4.89 43.90 -35.59
N ARG A 80 -5.58 44.54 -34.62
CA ARG A 80 -6.30 45.81 -34.82
C ARG A 80 -5.44 47.05 -34.58
N SER A 81 -4.22 46.92 -34.05
CA SER A 81 -3.34 48.07 -33.73
C SER A 81 -1.85 47.78 -34.01
N PRO A 82 -1.25 48.46 -35.00
CA PRO A 82 0.19 48.38 -35.26
C PRO A 82 1.06 48.80 -34.06
N GLU A 83 0.58 49.72 -33.22
CA GLU A 83 1.26 50.16 -31.99
C GLU A 83 1.40 49.01 -30.99
N LEU A 84 0.33 48.23 -30.81
CA LEU A 84 0.35 47.06 -29.92
C LEU A 84 1.28 45.96 -30.45
N ILE A 85 1.37 45.76 -31.76
CA ILE A 85 2.33 44.81 -32.37
C ILE A 85 3.78 45.24 -32.09
N ARG A 86 4.11 46.54 -32.23
CA ARG A 86 5.45 47.06 -31.88
C ARG A 86 5.75 46.87 -30.39
N ARG A 87 4.76 47.08 -29.53
CA ARG A 87 4.90 46.81 -28.08
C ARG A 87 5.09 45.34 -27.80
N TRP A 88 4.35 44.44 -28.45
CA TRP A 88 4.52 42.99 -28.34
C TRP A 88 5.96 42.56 -28.67
N GLN A 89 6.48 42.99 -29.82
CA GLN A 89 7.83 42.66 -30.30
C GLN A 89 8.93 43.12 -29.34
N SER A 90 8.77 44.31 -28.75
CA SER A 90 9.76 44.91 -27.87
C SER A 90 9.66 44.41 -26.42
N SER A 91 8.47 44.11 -25.92
CA SER A 91 8.22 43.85 -24.49
C SER A 91 7.91 42.40 -24.13
N VAL A 92 7.65 41.51 -25.10
CA VAL A 92 7.30 40.10 -24.82
C VAL A 92 8.45 39.18 -25.23
N HIS A 93 8.81 38.26 -24.34
CA HIS A 93 9.84 37.24 -24.56
C HIS A 93 9.22 36.01 -25.24
N SER A 94 8.18 35.46 -24.62
CA SER A 94 7.52 34.24 -25.04
C SER A 94 6.14 34.12 -24.41
N VAL A 95 5.29 33.28 -25.01
CA VAL A 95 3.94 33.00 -24.53
C VAL A 95 3.73 31.51 -24.37
N PHE A 96 3.12 31.10 -23.25
CA PHE A 96 2.63 29.75 -23.04
C PHE A 96 1.10 29.74 -23.02
N VAL A 97 0.54 28.94 -23.92
CA VAL A 97 -0.90 28.74 -24.07
C VAL A 97 -1.24 27.34 -23.58
N TYR A 98 -2.15 27.26 -22.61
CA TYR A 98 -2.73 25.99 -22.19
C TYR A 98 -4.15 25.84 -22.74
N GLY A 99 -4.54 24.58 -22.96
CA GLY A 99 -5.74 24.23 -23.69
C GLY A 99 -7.03 24.67 -23.00
N GLY A 100 -8.02 25.01 -23.82
CA GLY A 100 -9.41 25.25 -23.46
C GLY A 100 -10.32 24.57 -24.49
N ASP A 101 -11.36 25.26 -24.97
CA ASP A 101 -12.23 24.72 -26.01
C ASP A 101 -11.44 24.49 -27.32
N HIS A 102 -11.54 23.28 -27.89
CA HIS A 102 -10.91 22.93 -29.16
C HIS A 102 -11.28 23.87 -30.32
N THR A 103 -12.49 24.44 -30.33
CA THR A 103 -12.92 25.38 -31.36
C THR A 103 -12.15 26.70 -31.26
N VAL A 104 -11.83 27.12 -30.03
CA VAL A 104 -11.03 28.30 -29.74
C VAL A 104 -9.57 28.03 -30.09
N LEU A 105 -9.04 26.87 -29.71
CA LEU A 105 -7.69 26.45 -30.05
C LEU A 105 -7.47 26.39 -31.58
N GLN A 106 -8.46 25.85 -32.30
CA GLN A 106 -8.48 25.83 -33.77
C GLN A 106 -8.42 27.25 -34.37
N LYS A 107 -9.23 28.19 -33.86
CA LYS A 107 -9.22 29.60 -34.30
C LYS A 107 -7.89 30.28 -33.99
N LEU A 108 -7.36 30.07 -32.79
CA LEU A 108 -6.08 30.63 -32.37
C LEU A 108 -4.94 30.15 -33.27
N MET A 109 -4.88 28.84 -33.54
CA MET A 109 -3.87 28.29 -34.45
C MET A 109 -3.98 28.85 -35.86
N ALA A 110 -5.21 29.03 -36.37
CA ALA A 110 -5.42 29.62 -37.70
C ALA A 110 -4.90 31.07 -37.77
N LEU A 111 -5.09 31.87 -36.72
CA LEU A 111 -4.55 33.24 -36.67
C LEU A 111 -3.03 33.25 -36.54
N LEU A 112 -2.49 32.44 -35.62
CA LEU A 112 -1.06 32.41 -35.34
C LEU A 112 -0.22 31.86 -36.51
N ASN A 113 -0.76 30.90 -37.27
CA ASN A 113 -0.07 30.25 -38.40
C ASN A 113 -0.52 30.79 -39.78
N GLN A 114 -0.90 32.07 -39.87
CA GLN A 114 -1.23 32.74 -41.15
C GLN A 114 -2.29 31.99 -42.01
N GLN A 115 -3.33 31.44 -41.36
CA GLN A 115 -4.45 30.72 -41.98
C GLN A 115 -4.12 29.41 -42.70
N GLN A 116 -2.95 28.80 -42.45
CA GLN A 116 -2.68 27.43 -42.91
C GLN A 116 -3.53 26.41 -42.13
N ALA A 117 -4.00 25.37 -42.82
CA ALA A 117 -4.98 24.41 -42.30
C ALA A 117 -4.37 23.41 -41.29
N ILE A 118 -4.35 23.80 -40.01
CA ILE A 118 -4.06 22.89 -38.89
C ILE A 118 -5.38 22.36 -38.36
N ILE A 119 -5.56 21.04 -38.27
CA ILE A 119 -6.82 20.47 -37.76
C ILE A 119 -6.62 20.00 -36.31
N VAL A 120 -7.40 20.56 -35.39
CA VAL A 120 -7.49 20.11 -34.00
C VAL A 120 -8.56 19.02 -33.91
N LYS A 121 -8.16 17.80 -33.54
CA LYS A 121 -9.09 16.68 -33.32
C LYS A 121 -8.94 16.10 -31.92
N PRO A 122 -9.97 15.44 -31.36
CA PRO A 122 -9.81 14.64 -30.15
C PRO A 122 -8.68 13.64 -30.31
N LEU A 123 -7.85 13.49 -29.28
CA LEU A 123 -6.74 12.56 -29.33
C LEU A 123 -7.26 11.12 -29.44
N TRP A 124 -6.80 10.39 -30.46
CA TRP A 124 -7.25 9.02 -30.71
C TRP A 124 -6.75 8.07 -29.61
N ARG A 125 -7.64 7.21 -29.08
CA ARG A 125 -7.37 6.34 -27.93
C ARG A 125 -6.35 5.21 -28.16
N GLY A 126 -5.84 5.01 -29.39
CA GLY A 126 -4.89 3.93 -29.66
C GLY A 126 -3.44 4.38 -29.88
N TYR A 127 -3.10 5.66 -29.67
CA TYR A 127 -1.69 6.04 -29.55
C TYR A 127 -1.08 5.36 -28.32
N ARG A 128 0.00 4.59 -28.51
CA ARG A 128 0.66 3.83 -27.44
C ARG A 128 1.79 4.61 -26.77
N SER A 129 2.39 5.57 -27.47
CA SER A 129 3.53 6.35 -26.99
C SER A 129 3.68 7.68 -27.72
N PHE A 130 4.39 8.62 -27.10
CA PHE A 130 4.73 9.93 -27.67
C PHE A 130 6.24 10.16 -27.62
N LEU A 131 6.78 10.72 -28.70
CA LEU A 131 8.18 11.12 -28.80
C LEU A 131 8.34 12.57 -28.34
N ILE A 132 9.32 12.79 -27.47
CA ILE A 132 9.78 14.11 -27.05
C ILE A 132 10.87 14.58 -28.02
N SER A 133 10.80 15.85 -28.43
CA SER A 133 11.77 16.48 -29.31
C SER A 133 13.20 16.30 -28.81
N VAL A 134 14.14 16.23 -29.75
CA VAL A 134 15.59 16.11 -29.49
C VAL A 134 16.25 17.45 -29.13
N ASP A 135 15.48 18.54 -29.12
CA ASP A 135 15.91 19.88 -28.71
C ASP A 135 16.33 19.86 -27.23
N ALA A 136 17.64 19.80 -26.99
CA ALA A 136 18.19 19.63 -25.64
C ALA A 136 18.03 20.88 -24.77
N ASP A 137 17.99 22.07 -25.36
CA ASP A 137 17.84 23.34 -24.62
C ASP A 137 16.43 23.44 -24.02
N LEU A 138 15.42 22.99 -24.78
CA LEU A 138 14.04 22.97 -24.32
C LEU A 138 13.71 21.71 -23.49
N CYS A 139 14.09 20.52 -23.97
CA CYS A 139 13.60 19.25 -23.42
C CYS A 139 14.52 18.66 -22.34
N GLN A 140 15.77 19.10 -22.24
CA GLN A 140 16.76 18.63 -21.26
C GLN A 140 16.83 17.09 -21.13
N SER A 141 16.65 16.53 -19.92
CA SER A 141 16.67 15.08 -19.68
C SER A 141 15.59 14.32 -20.43
N MET A 142 14.52 15.00 -20.84
CA MET A 142 13.41 14.37 -21.56
C MET A 142 13.69 14.27 -23.06
N ALA A 143 14.74 14.92 -23.56
CA ALA A 143 15.00 15.06 -24.98
C ALA A 143 15.20 13.70 -25.69
N GLY A 144 14.38 13.41 -26.70
CA GLY A 144 14.44 12.18 -27.48
C GLY A 144 13.81 10.95 -26.85
N LEU A 145 13.18 11.06 -25.67
CA LEU A 145 12.48 9.93 -25.05
C LEU A 145 11.17 9.61 -25.77
N CYS A 146 10.87 8.31 -25.87
CA CYS A 146 9.56 7.82 -26.28
C CYS A 146 8.80 7.36 -25.04
N ILE A 147 7.77 8.10 -24.64
CA ILE A 147 7.05 7.88 -23.39
C ILE A 147 5.78 7.08 -23.68
N PRO A 148 5.60 5.88 -23.09
CA PRO A 148 4.36 5.13 -23.21
C PRO A 148 3.26 5.82 -22.41
N VAL A 149 2.04 5.82 -22.95
CA VAL A 149 0.92 6.60 -22.41
C VAL A 149 -0.24 5.67 -22.04
N SER A 150 -0.82 5.86 -20.86
CA SER A 150 -1.97 5.07 -20.40
C SER A 150 -3.28 5.63 -20.96
N ASN A 151 -4.28 4.76 -21.19
CA ASN A 151 -5.59 5.18 -21.71
C ASN A 151 -6.25 6.30 -20.85
N ALA A 152 -5.97 6.34 -19.54
CA ALA A 152 -6.50 7.33 -18.61
C ALA A 152 -6.03 8.77 -18.92
N SER A 153 -4.80 8.95 -19.40
CA SER A 153 -4.22 10.26 -19.71
C SER A 153 -4.72 10.89 -21.02
N THR A 154 -5.49 10.15 -21.82
CA THR A 154 -5.99 10.60 -23.14
C THR A 154 -7.41 11.19 -23.10
N GLY A 155 -8.12 11.09 -21.97
CA GLY A 155 -9.56 11.33 -21.87
C GLY A 155 -10.04 12.75 -22.18
N THR A 156 -9.16 13.76 -22.07
CA THR A 156 -9.49 15.19 -22.20
C THR A 156 -8.58 15.96 -23.16
N SER A 157 -7.69 15.27 -23.90
CA SER A 157 -6.66 15.91 -24.72
C SER A 157 -7.03 15.94 -26.21
N TYR A 158 -6.68 17.04 -26.86
CA TYR A 158 -6.75 17.19 -28.32
C TYR A 158 -5.36 16.98 -28.93
N ALA A 159 -5.28 16.85 -30.26
CA ALA A 159 -4.02 16.88 -30.97
C ALA A 159 -4.11 17.73 -32.23
N PHE A 160 -3.00 18.39 -32.54
CA PHE A 160 -2.80 19.03 -33.82
C PHE A 160 -2.47 17.97 -34.87
N HIS A 161 -3.25 17.93 -35.94
CA HIS A 161 -2.98 17.17 -37.14
C HIS A 161 -2.47 18.10 -38.25
N THR A 162 -1.83 17.52 -39.27
CA THR A 162 -1.42 18.22 -40.50
C THR A 162 -0.53 19.44 -40.25
N LEU A 163 0.42 19.31 -39.33
CA LEU A 163 1.43 20.34 -39.06
C LEU A 163 2.50 20.33 -40.17
N ASP A 164 2.69 21.48 -40.79
CA ASP A 164 3.75 21.82 -41.75
C ASP A 164 5.10 22.11 -41.07
N GLY A 165 6.13 22.37 -41.88
CA GLY A 165 7.51 22.56 -41.41
C GLY A 165 7.77 23.85 -40.62
N THR A 166 6.80 24.77 -40.56
CA THR A 166 6.89 26.04 -39.81
C THR A 166 6.60 25.87 -38.32
N VAL A 167 5.97 24.75 -37.91
CA VAL A 167 5.63 24.47 -36.52
C VAL A 167 6.57 23.41 -35.93
N GLN A 168 7.31 23.77 -34.89
CA GLN A 168 8.18 22.83 -34.17
C GLN A 168 7.33 21.93 -33.26
N LYS A 169 7.36 20.62 -33.54
CA LYS A 169 6.72 19.59 -32.71
C LYS A 169 7.61 19.29 -31.50
N ILE A 170 7.07 19.43 -30.28
CA ILE A 170 7.81 19.16 -29.05
C ILE A 170 7.41 17.81 -28.44
N ILE A 171 6.10 17.55 -28.34
CA ILE A 171 5.56 16.25 -27.93
C ILE A 171 4.63 15.77 -29.03
N ALA A 172 4.99 14.66 -29.68
CA ALA A 172 4.34 14.20 -30.89
C ALA A 172 4.23 12.68 -30.98
N ALA A 173 3.21 12.20 -31.70
CA ALA A 173 3.04 10.80 -32.07
C ALA A 173 2.65 10.75 -33.55
N GLU A 174 3.45 10.06 -34.36
CA GLU A 174 3.25 9.95 -35.81
C GLU A 174 3.05 11.34 -36.47
N ASN A 175 1.88 11.56 -37.08
CA ASN A 175 1.52 12.82 -37.75
C ASN A 175 0.80 13.83 -36.83
N THR A 176 0.83 13.60 -35.52
CA THR A 176 0.13 14.44 -34.53
C THR A 176 1.05 15.03 -33.48
N ALA A 177 0.69 16.18 -32.93
CA ALA A 177 1.39 16.79 -31.81
C ALA A 177 0.42 17.35 -30.76
N VAL A 178 0.83 17.29 -29.49
CA VAL A 178 0.07 17.79 -28.33
C VAL A 178 0.74 18.98 -27.66
N PHE A 179 2.03 19.18 -27.94
CA PHE A 179 2.77 20.36 -27.52
C PHE A 179 3.67 20.83 -28.66
N VAL A 180 3.51 22.10 -29.05
CA VAL A 180 4.18 22.70 -30.20
C VAL A 180 4.74 24.08 -29.87
N ARG A 181 5.71 24.52 -30.67
CA ARG A 181 6.23 25.89 -30.69
C ARG A 181 6.15 26.46 -32.10
N LEU A 182 5.75 27.71 -32.20
CA LEU A 182 5.77 28.51 -33.42
C LEU A 182 6.17 29.96 -33.10
N GLU A 183 6.37 30.77 -34.13
CA GLU A 183 6.69 32.18 -33.98
C GLU A 183 5.53 33.06 -34.46
N TYR A 184 5.13 34.03 -33.65
CA TYR A 184 4.12 35.03 -34.01
C TYR A 184 4.67 36.43 -33.77
N GLN A 185 4.78 37.21 -34.85
CA GLN A 185 5.28 38.59 -34.81
C GLN A 185 6.61 38.71 -34.04
N GLY A 186 7.57 37.81 -34.28
CA GLY A 186 8.89 37.83 -33.63
C GLY A 186 8.95 37.26 -32.21
N VAL A 187 7.86 36.68 -31.70
CA VAL A 187 7.77 36.11 -30.34
C VAL A 187 7.45 34.62 -30.41
N ALA A 188 8.15 33.81 -29.62
CA ALA A 188 7.91 32.38 -29.52
C ALA A 188 6.62 32.09 -28.75
N VAL A 189 5.71 31.34 -29.36
CA VAL A 189 4.44 30.90 -28.76
C VAL A 189 4.45 29.39 -28.62
N PHE A 190 4.28 28.91 -27.39
CA PHE A 190 4.21 27.50 -27.02
C PHE A 190 2.77 27.14 -26.70
N ILE A 191 2.26 26.06 -27.30
CA ILE A 191 0.84 25.73 -27.23
C ILE A 191 0.67 24.27 -26.84
N SER A 192 0.05 24.05 -25.69
CA SER A 192 -0.37 22.73 -25.20
C SER A 192 -1.85 22.50 -25.51
N THR A 193 -2.19 21.31 -26.00
CA THR A 193 -3.57 20.91 -26.27
C THR A 193 -4.33 20.39 -25.05
N CYS A 194 -3.63 20.16 -23.93
CA CYS A 194 -4.23 19.66 -22.70
C CYS A 194 -4.98 20.78 -21.97
N THR A 195 -6.23 20.51 -21.57
CA THR A 195 -7.05 21.44 -20.79
C THR A 195 -6.74 21.42 -19.30
N GLU A 196 -6.09 20.36 -18.83
CA GLU A 196 -5.74 20.17 -17.43
C GLU A 196 -4.30 20.60 -17.17
N ILE A 197 -4.11 21.35 -16.08
CA ILE A 197 -2.78 21.66 -15.53
C ILE A 197 -2.61 20.88 -14.23
N VAL A 198 -1.47 20.20 -14.10
CA VAL A 198 -1.11 19.44 -12.90
C VAL A 198 -1.36 20.23 -11.61
N ASN A 199 -2.08 19.61 -10.68
CA ASN A 199 -2.35 20.20 -9.37
C ASN A 199 -1.28 19.75 -8.38
N LEU A 200 -0.40 20.67 -7.96
CA LEU A 200 0.66 20.38 -7.00
C LEU A 200 0.16 20.11 -5.57
N ASP A 201 -1.09 20.45 -5.26
CA ASP A 201 -1.74 20.13 -3.98
C ASP A 201 -2.56 18.83 -4.03
N ALA A 202 -2.62 18.16 -5.18
CA ALA A 202 -3.31 16.89 -5.28
C ALA A 202 -2.64 15.85 -4.37
N GLN A 203 -3.46 15.12 -3.61
CA GLN A 203 -2.99 14.00 -2.79
C GLN A 203 -2.63 12.83 -3.69
N LEU A 204 -1.56 12.11 -3.33
CA LEU A 204 -1.11 10.90 -4.01
C LEU A 204 -1.36 9.70 -3.10
N PRO A 205 -2.48 8.95 -3.25
CA PRO A 205 -2.82 7.84 -2.37
C PRO A 205 -1.78 6.71 -2.32
N ARG A 206 -0.96 6.60 -3.38
CA ARG A 206 0.14 5.62 -3.49
C ARG A 206 1.52 6.22 -3.19
N GLY A 207 1.61 7.53 -2.96
CA GLY A 207 2.88 8.21 -2.70
C GLY A 207 3.83 8.29 -3.88
N ILE A 208 3.39 7.90 -5.08
CA ILE A 208 4.22 7.85 -6.29
C ILE A 208 3.59 8.77 -7.33
N PHE A 209 4.43 9.61 -7.95
CA PHE A 209 4.07 10.39 -9.13
C PHE A 209 4.69 9.74 -10.37
N ASP A 210 3.86 9.34 -11.32
CA ASP A 210 4.26 8.73 -12.58
C ASP A 210 4.03 9.69 -13.74
N ILE A 211 5.11 10.16 -14.38
CA ILE A 211 5.02 11.10 -15.51
C ILE A 211 4.27 10.50 -16.71
N ARG A 212 4.19 9.17 -16.83
CA ARG A 212 3.46 8.48 -17.92
C ARG A 212 1.95 8.69 -17.80
N GLU A 213 1.44 8.97 -16.60
CA GLU A 213 0.03 9.30 -16.35
C GLU A 213 -0.26 10.80 -16.47
N HIS A 214 0.77 11.64 -16.37
CA HIS A 214 0.68 13.11 -16.36
C HIS A 214 1.42 13.78 -17.52
N LEU A 215 1.66 13.04 -18.60
CA LEU A 215 2.50 13.51 -19.72
C LEU A 215 2.02 14.84 -20.27
N PHE A 216 0.71 15.00 -20.50
CA PHE A 216 0.16 16.20 -21.14
C PHE A 216 -0.13 17.34 -20.15
N SER A 217 -0.46 17.02 -18.90
CA SER A 217 -0.84 18.01 -17.89
C SER A 217 0.34 18.58 -17.09
N ALA A 218 1.48 17.88 -17.05
CA ALA A 218 2.68 18.31 -16.32
C ALA A 218 3.84 18.68 -17.25
N LEU A 219 4.22 17.81 -18.20
CA LEU A 219 5.49 17.97 -18.93
C LEU A 219 5.59 19.27 -19.75
N PRO A 220 4.59 19.67 -20.57
CA PRO A 220 4.67 20.90 -21.36
C PRO A 220 4.98 22.15 -20.53
N LEU A 221 4.31 22.30 -19.39
CA LEU A 221 4.47 23.44 -18.49
C LEU A 221 5.86 23.43 -17.85
N VAL A 222 6.32 22.27 -17.36
CA VAL A 222 7.65 22.14 -16.75
C VAL A 222 8.75 22.45 -17.77
N LEU A 223 8.66 21.92 -18.99
CA LEU A 223 9.62 22.21 -20.07
C LEU A 223 9.66 23.70 -20.39
N TYR A 224 8.49 24.32 -20.56
CA TYR A 224 8.40 25.75 -20.84
C TYR A 224 8.99 26.60 -19.72
N VAL A 225 8.64 26.34 -18.45
CA VAL A 225 9.15 27.13 -17.31
C VAL A 225 10.67 27.01 -17.23
N ARG A 226 11.20 25.81 -17.37
CA ARG A 226 12.66 25.55 -17.32
C ARG A 226 13.42 26.24 -18.45
N TRP A 227 12.81 26.38 -19.62
CA TRP A 227 13.38 27.09 -20.76
C TRP A 227 13.23 28.61 -20.65
N ALA A 228 12.02 29.10 -20.35
CA ALA A 228 11.68 30.53 -20.39
C ALA A 228 12.29 31.34 -19.24
N PHE A 229 12.61 30.69 -18.12
CA PHE A 229 13.15 31.26 -16.89
C PHE A 229 14.51 30.64 -16.51
N ALA A 230 15.31 30.24 -17.49
CA ALA A 230 16.59 29.57 -17.27
C ALA A 230 17.56 30.35 -16.35
N LEU A 231 17.47 31.68 -16.32
CA LEU A 231 18.33 32.55 -15.50
C LEU A 231 17.79 32.80 -14.08
N SER A 232 16.47 32.67 -13.88
CA SER A 232 15.77 33.11 -12.67
C SER A 232 15.18 31.96 -11.86
N CYS A 233 14.80 30.85 -12.50
CA CYS A 233 14.27 29.69 -11.80
C CYS A 233 15.36 28.93 -11.03
N TRP A 234 14.94 28.17 -10.02
CA TRP A 234 15.83 27.27 -9.29
C TRP A 234 16.52 26.28 -10.22
N GLN A 235 17.85 26.28 -10.21
CA GLN A 235 18.69 25.39 -11.00
C GLN A 235 19.30 24.28 -10.15
N ARG A 236 19.49 23.11 -10.77
CA ARG A 236 20.37 22.06 -10.24
C ARG A 236 21.83 22.41 -10.55
N ARG A 237 22.76 22.07 -9.64
CA ARG A 237 24.20 22.24 -9.94
C ARG A 237 24.70 21.23 -10.97
N GLU A 238 24.31 19.98 -10.78
CA GLU A 238 24.71 18.83 -11.57
C GLU A 238 23.62 17.76 -11.49
N ALA A 239 23.59 16.83 -12.46
CA ALA A 239 22.74 15.66 -12.43
C ALA A 239 23.56 14.47 -11.90
N ASN A 240 23.11 13.88 -10.79
CA ASN A 240 23.79 12.78 -10.11
C ASN A 240 22.96 11.50 -10.21
N ALA A 241 23.63 10.36 -10.28
CA ALA A 241 22.99 9.04 -10.32
C ALA A 241 23.72 8.03 -9.42
N CYS A 242 22.97 7.06 -8.89
CA CYS A 242 23.52 5.96 -8.10
C CYS A 242 22.57 4.75 -8.18
N VAL A 243 23.12 3.56 -8.44
CA VAL A 243 22.40 2.30 -8.23
C VAL A 243 22.50 1.93 -6.74
N VAL A 244 21.40 1.58 -6.10
CA VAL A 244 21.31 1.13 -4.71
C VAL A 244 20.83 -0.31 -4.70
N ILE A 245 21.70 -1.21 -4.25
CA ILE A 245 21.36 -2.63 -4.08
C ILE A 245 21.01 -2.88 -2.62
N ASP A 246 19.79 -3.35 -2.40
CA ASP A 246 19.29 -3.63 -1.06
C ASP A 246 19.85 -4.95 -0.53
N ASP A 247 20.43 -4.85 0.67
CA ASP A 247 20.78 -5.91 1.61
C ASP A 247 21.78 -7.03 1.24
N PRO A 248 22.64 -6.92 0.19
CA PRO A 248 23.59 -7.99 -0.07
C PRO A 248 24.67 -8.05 1.02
N LEU A 249 24.99 -9.28 1.42
CA LEU A 249 26.13 -9.53 2.29
C LEU A 249 27.43 -9.30 1.50
N LEU A 250 28.40 -8.61 2.09
CA LEU A 250 29.72 -8.39 1.48
C LEU A 250 30.59 -9.65 1.53
N LYS A 251 30.21 -10.65 0.73
CA LYS A 251 30.99 -11.84 0.37
C LYS A 251 31.38 -11.72 -1.11
N PRO A 252 32.34 -12.50 -1.63
CA PRO A 252 32.69 -12.44 -3.06
C PRO A 252 31.47 -12.59 -3.97
N ARG A 253 30.52 -13.46 -3.56
CA ARG A 253 29.21 -13.59 -4.19
C ARG A 253 28.07 -13.52 -3.17
N HIS A 254 26.97 -12.90 -3.54
CA HIS A 254 25.72 -12.88 -2.79
C HIS A 254 24.53 -12.93 -3.76
N GLY A 255 23.69 -13.97 -3.65
CA GLY A 255 22.64 -14.21 -4.63
C GLY A 255 23.20 -14.31 -6.05
N PHE A 256 22.71 -13.47 -6.96
CA PHE A 256 23.23 -13.35 -8.33
C PHE A 256 24.35 -12.32 -8.49
N ILE A 257 24.79 -11.67 -7.42
CA ILE A 257 25.84 -10.66 -7.48
C ILE A 257 27.20 -11.32 -7.23
N ASP A 258 28.11 -11.16 -8.18
CA ASP A 258 29.56 -11.26 -8.01
C ASP A 258 30.15 -9.83 -7.99
N PHE A 259 30.79 -9.44 -6.89
CA PHE A 259 31.27 -8.06 -6.74
C PHE A 259 32.45 -7.73 -7.66
N HIS A 260 33.24 -8.72 -8.09
CA HIS A 260 34.32 -8.43 -9.01
C HIS A 260 33.78 -8.20 -10.44
N GLU A 261 32.84 -9.05 -10.86
CA GLU A 261 32.15 -8.89 -12.14
C GLU A 261 31.35 -7.58 -12.21
N LEU A 262 30.64 -7.24 -11.14
CA LEU A 262 29.89 -5.98 -11.07
C LEU A 262 30.82 -4.75 -11.17
N LEU A 263 32.03 -4.79 -10.60
CA LEU A 263 33.01 -3.71 -10.76
C LEU A 263 33.46 -3.54 -12.21
N GLU A 264 33.75 -4.64 -12.90
CA GLU A 264 34.14 -4.60 -14.31
C GLU A 264 33.02 -4.03 -15.19
N LEU A 265 31.76 -4.38 -14.88
CA LEU A 265 30.59 -3.82 -15.54
C LEU A 265 30.42 -2.33 -15.25
N MET A 266 30.59 -1.90 -14.00
CA MET A 266 30.56 -0.47 -13.61
C MET A 266 31.59 0.37 -14.36
N LYS A 267 32.81 -0.16 -14.53
CA LYS A 267 33.88 0.49 -15.30
C LYS A 267 33.53 0.60 -16.78
N ARG A 268 32.98 -0.47 -17.38
CA ARG A 268 32.65 -0.51 -18.82
C ARG A 268 31.44 0.33 -19.19
N HIS A 269 30.39 0.29 -18.36
CA HIS A 269 29.11 0.96 -18.63
C HIS A 269 28.97 2.29 -17.91
N ASN A 270 30.01 2.75 -17.21
CA ASN A 270 30.06 4.03 -16.50
C ASN A 270 28.87 4.21 -15.53
N PHE A 271 28.86 3.43 -14.45
CA PHE A 271 27.93 3.62 -13.34
C PHE A 271 28.57 3.28 -11.98
N SER A 272 27.92 3.71 -10.90
CA SER A 272 28.34 3.46 -9.51
C SER A 272 27.23 2.75 -8.73
N THR A 273 27.65 1.98 -7.72
CA THR A 273 26.75 1.19 -6.89
C THR A 273 26.98 1.43 -5.40
N ASN A 274 25.90 1.78 -4.72
CA ASN A 274 25.80 1.77 -3.27
C ASN A 274 25.18 0.46 -2.77
N ILE A 275 25.80 -0.14 -1.76
CA ILE A 275 25.22 -1.26 -1.04
C ILE A 275 24.50 -0.75 0.22
N ALA A 276 23.18 -0.97 0.28
CA ALA A 276 22.41 -0.70 1.49
C ALA A 276 22.67 -1.86 2.48
N PHE A 277 23.67 -1.67 3.34
CA PHE A 277 24.23 -2.74 4.18
C PHE A 277 23.51 -2.84 5.52
N ILE A 278 23.13 -4.07 5.90
CA ILE A 278 22.50 -4.32 7.21
C ILE A 278 23.57 -4.27 8.31
N PRO A 279 23.51 -3.33 9.27
CA PRO A 279 24.55 -3.18 10.30
C PRO A 279 24.75 -4.41 11.18
N TRP A 280 23.72 -5.25 11.37
CA TRP A 280 23.86 -6.53 12.08
C TRP A 280 24.96 -7.43 11.48
N ASN A 281 25.21 -7.33 10.17
CA ASN A 281 26.23 -8.12 9.47
C ASN A 281 27.67 -7.58 9.60
N TRP A 282 27.93 -6.57 10.42
CA TRP A 282 29.23 -5.88 10.46
C TRP A 282 30.47 -6.77 10.68
N GLN A 283 30.33 -7.94 11.34
CA GLN A 283 31.43 -8.90 11.54
C GLN A 283 31.60 -9.90 10.40
N ARG A 284 30.70 -9.87 9.40
CA ARG A 284 30.51 -10.96 8.43
C ARG A 284 31.05 -10.63 7.05
N THR A 285 31.58 -9.42 6.85
CA THR A 285 32.24 -9.00 5.61
C THR A 285 33.50 -9.82 5.34
N ASP A 286 33.64 -10.31 4.12
CA ASP A 286 34.83 -10.99 3.65
C ASP A 286 36.01 -10.02 3.44
N ARG A 287 37.24 -10.46 3.73
CA ARG A 287 38.44 -9.61 3.65
C ARG A 287 38.78 -9.20 2.22
N GLN A 288 38.57 -10.07 1.23
CA GLN A 288 38.86 -9.75 -0.18
C GLN A 288 37.82 -8.77 -0.72
N THR A 289 36.54 -9.01 -0.43
CA THR A 289 35.47 -8.05 -0.78
C THR A 289 35.68 -6.70 -0.11
N ALA A 290 36.16 -6.67 1.15
CA ALA A 290 36.49 -5.40 1.81
C ALA A 290 37.61 -4.62 1.12
N ARG A 291 38.67 -5.31 0.68
CA ARG A 291 39.75 -4.69 -0.11
C ARG A 291 39.20 -4.13 -1.42
N LEU A 292 38.38 -4.90 -2.13
CA LEU A 292 37.76 -4.46 -3.39
C LEU A 292 37.01 -3.12 -3.25
N PHE A 293 36.22 -2.96 -2.19
CA PHE A 293 35.48 -1.73 -1.91
C PHE A 293 36.41 -0.55 -1.59
N ARG A 294 37.39 -0.77 -0.71
CA ARG A 294 38.32 0.28 -0.29
C ARG A 294 39.23 0.75 -1.43
N ASP A 295 39.59 -0.15 -2.32
CA ASP A 295 40.48 0.13 -3.44
C ASP A 295 39.72 0.71 -4.66
N ASN A 296 38.37 0.76 -4.64
CA ASN A 296 37.54 1.32 -5.71
C ASN A 296 36.36 2.19 -5.17
N PRO A 297 36.64 3.22 -4.34
CA PRO A 297 35.62 4.05 -3.68
C PRO A 297 34.79 4.92 -4.64
N GLU A 298 35.26 5.12 -5.87
CA GLU A 298 34.54 5.82 -6.94
C GLU A 298 33.37 5.01 -7.52
N TYR A 299 33.44 3.67 -7.40
CA TYR A 299 32.43 2.75 -7.90
C TYR A 299 31.57 2.14 -6.80
N TYR A 300 32.14 1.89 -5.62
CA TYR A 300 31.44 1.29 -4.50
C TYR A 300 31.27 2.23 -3.31
N SER A 301 30.05 2.28 -2.77
CA SER A 301 29.77 2.90 -1.48
C SER A 301 28.88 2.03 -0.60
N LEU A 302 28.81 2.37 0.69
CA LEU A 302 27.96 1.70 1.68
C LEU A 302 27.04 2.71 2.34
N SER A 303 25.78 2.33 2.50
CA SER A 303 24.81 3.05 3.33
C SER A 303 24.18 2.11 4.36
N VAL A 304 23.33 2.64 5.23
CA VAL A 304 22.76 1.90 6.35
C VAL A 304 21.38 1.36 5.98
N HIS A 305 21.18 0.05 6.08
CA HIS A 305 19.89 -0.58 5.83
C HIS A 305 19.25 -1.11 7.11
N GLY A 306 18.47 -0.25 7.77
CA GLY A 306 17.88 -0.53 9.07
C GLY A 306 18.93 -0.71 10.17
N CYS A 307 18.74 -1.68 11.07
CA CYS A 307 19.74 -2.02 12.09
C CYS A 307 19.92 -3.53 12.22
N ASP A 308 18.83 -4.25 12.53
CA ASP A 308 18.76 -5.72 12.59
C ASP A 308 18.10 -6.33 11.33
N HIS A 309 17.46 -5.49 10.51
CA HIS A 309 16.67 -5.88 9.34
C HIS A 309 15.53 -6.84 9.70
N THR A 310 14.84 -6.51 10.80
CA THR A 310 13.55 -7.13 11.17
C THR A 310 12.40 -6.47 10.39
N ARG A 311 11.27 -7.16 10.26
CA ARG A 311 10.12 -6.64 9.48
C ARG A 311 9.56 -5.38 10.18
N ALA A 312 9.29 -4.32 9.42
CA ALA A 312 8.80 -3.03 9.90
C ALA A 312 9.65 -2.41 11.04
N GLU A 313 10.97 -2.64 11.03
CA GLU A 313 11.89 -2.21 12.09
C GLU A 313 11.84 -0.70 12.38
N PHE A 314 11.54 0.11 11.36
CA PHE A 314 11.42 1.58 11.43
C PHE A 314 9.98 2.08 11.21
N GLY A 315 8.98 1.20 11.30
CA GLY A 315 7.56 1.55 11.22
C GLY A 315 6.87 1.73 12.58
N SER A 316 7.63 1.91 13.67
CA SER A 316 7.09 2.12 15.02
C SER A 316 6.77 3.61 15.25
N SER A 317 5.85 3.92 16.16
CA SER A 317 5.59 5.28 16.65
C SER A 317 6.45 5.68 17.86
N ASP A 318 7.28 4.76 18.40
CA ASP A 318 8.14 5.02 19.56
C ASP A 318 9.48 5.67 19.13
N VAL A 319 9.54 7.00 19.27
CA VAL A 319 10.72 7.82 18.91
C VAL A 319 11.97 7.37 19.68
N GLN A 320 11.85 7.05 20.97
CA GLN A 320 13.01 6.70 21.79
C GLN A 320 13.58 5.32 21.40
N LEU A 321 12.70 4.36 21.12
CA LEU A 321 13.09 3.06 20.57
C LEU A 321 13.85 3.22 19.25
N LEU A 322 13.31 4.03 18.35
CA LEU A 322 13.91 4.29 17.04
C LEU A 322 15.21 5.06 17.12
N TYR A 323 15.33 6.00 18.06
CA TYR A 323 16.57 6.74 18.34
C TYR A 323 17.69 5.80 18.79
N VAL A 324 17.42 4.96 19.81
CA VAL A 324 18.39 3.97 20.31
C VAL A 324 18.81 3.00 19.21
N LYS A 325 17.85 2.57 18.39
CA LYS A 325 18.10 1.64 17.27
C LYS A 325 18.93 2.29 16.16
N SER A 326 18.69 3.56 15.86
CA SER A 326 19.46 4.36 14.90
C SER A 326 20.90 4.57 15.39
N LYS A 327 21.10 4.93 16.65
CA LYS A 327 22.45 5.00 17.26
C LYS A 327 23.16 3.65 17.24
N GLN A 328 22.46 2.55 17.52
CA GLN A 328 23.02 1.21 17.43
C GLN A 328 23.46 0.84 16.01
N ALA A 329 22.69 1.25 14.99
CA ALA A 329 23.05 1.05 13.59
C ALA A 329 24.37 1.75 13.27
N LEU A 330 24.48 3.05 13.60
CA LEU A 330 25.70 3.84 13.40
C LEU A 330 26.90 3.27 14.17
N GLN A 331 26.72 2.83 15.42
CA GLN A 331 27.79 2.19 16.21
C GLN A 331 28.29 0.89 15.57
N ARG A 332 27.40 0.08 15.01
CA ARG A 332 27.77 -1.15 14.29
C ARG A 332 28.51 -0.83 13.00
N MET A 333 28.09 0.21 12.27
CA MET A 333 28.79 0.66 11.07
C MET A 333 30.16 1.28 11.37
N ALA A 334 30.30 2.02 12.48
CA ALA A 334 31.60 2.47 12.96
C ALA A 334 32.50 1.29 13.37
N SER A 335 31.92 0.21 13.89
CA SER A 335 32.65 -1.03 14.18
C SER A 335 33.04 -1.78 12.91
N HIS A 336 32.17 -1.79 11.89
CA HIS A 336 32.47 -2.30 10.56
C HIS A 336 33.67 -1.58 9.94
N ARG A 337 33.67 -0.24 9.93
CA ARG A 337 34.79 0.59 9.47
C ARG A 337 36.09 0.25 10.17
N ARG A 338 36.08 0.12 11.51
CA ARG A 338 37.28 -0.24 12.29
C ARG A 338 37.86 -1.61 11.92
N VAL A 339 37.01 -2.58 11.55
CA VAL A 339 37.43 -3.95 11.22
C VAL A 339 37.82 -4.10 9.75
N THR A 340 37.13 -3.43 8.84
CA THR A 340 37.26 -3.65 7.39
C THR A 340 38.04 -2.53 6.68
N GLY A 341 38.09 -1.34 7.28
CA GLY A 341 38.60 -0.12 6.67
C GLY A 341 37.69 0.50 5.61
N ILE A 342 36.45 0.01 5.44
CA ILE A 342 35.51 0.58 4.48
C ILE A 342 34.72 1.71 5.14
N GLU A 343 34.67 2.85 4.47
CA GLU A 343 33.82 3.97 4.87
C GLU A 343 32.34 3.67 4.59
N HIS A 344 31.45 4.28 5.38
CA HIS A 344 30.01 4.22 5.12
C HIS A 344 29.43 5.62 5.20
N GLU A 345 28.37 5.83 4.42
CA GLU A 345 27.62 7.07 4.39
C GLU A 345 26.47 6.98 5.40
N PRO A 346 26.30 7.97 6.28
CA PRO A 346 25.26 7.96 7.32
C PRO A 346 23.89 8.29 6.69
N ILE A 347 23.41 7.40 5.83
CA ILE A 347 22.16 7.53 5.09
C ILE A 347 21.33 6.29 5.38
N MET A 348 20.10 6.49 5.87
CA MET A 348 19.17 5.41 6.14
C MET A 348 18.45 5.01 4.86
N VAL A 349 18.66 3.77 4.40
CA VAL A 349 17.81 3.14 3.39
C VAL A 349 16.78 2.30 4.15
N PHE A 350 15.50 2.69 4.10
CA PHE A 350 14.47 2.00 4.88
C PHE A 350 14.21 0.57 4.38
N PRO A 351 14.33 -0.44 5.25
CA PRO A 351 13.94 -1.81 4.89
C PRO A 351 12.47 -1.90 4.48
N HIS A 352 12.21 -2.42 3.28
CA HIS A 352 10.84 -2.59 2.73
C HIS A 352 10.02 -1.27 2.73
N GLY A 353 10.68 -0.12 2.58
CA GLY A 353 10.03 1.20 2.59
C GLY A 353 9.35 1.58 3.93
N ALA A 354 9.59 0.83 5.01
CA ALA A 354 8.90 1.04 6.28
C ALA A 354 9.44 2.27 7.04
N LEU A 355 8.84 3.43 6.73
CA LEU A 355 9.06 4.74 7.35
C LEU A 355 7.91 5.08 8.29
N SER A 356 8.19 5.62 9.49
CA SER A 356 7.21 6.35 10.32
C SER A 356 7.65 7.82 10.51
N GLU A 357 6.74 8.71 10.87
CA GLU A 357 7.11 10.08 11.25
C GLU A 357 8.07 10.08 12.45
N ALA A 358 7.82 9.19 13.42
CA ALA A 358 8.69 9.00 14.58
C ALA A 358 10.12 8.56 14.18
N ALA A 359 10.28 7.78 13.10
CA ALA A 359 11.59 7.41 12.57
C ALA A 359 12.34 8.62 12.02
N SER A 360 11.66 9.51 11.30
CA SER A 360 12.26 10.74 10.76
C SER A 360 12.78 11.65 11.88
N LEU A 361 11.97 11.82 12.93
CA LEU A 361 12.37 12.58 14.12
C LEU A 361 13.58 11.94 14.83
N ALA A 362 13.54 10.62 15.01
CA ALA A 362 14.64 9.89 15.64
C ALA A 362 15.95 9.99 14.84
N LEU A 363 15.90 9.82 13.51
CA LEU A 363 17.07 9.93 12.64
C LEU A 363 17.65 11.36 12.65
N ARG A 364 16.78 12.38 12.65
CA ARG A 364 17.18 13.79 12.74
C ARG A 364 18.05 14.08 13.97
N GLN A 365 17.83 13.39 15.08
CA GLN A 365 18.56 13.60 16.34
C GLN A 365 19.82 12.72 16.45
N THR A 366 20.24 12.05 15.38
CA THR A 366 21.48 11.26 15.31
C THR A 366 22.47 11.85 14.30
N ASP A 367 23.43 11.07 13.79
CA ASP A 367 24.38 11.51 12.77
C ASP A 367 23.91 11.20 11.33
N PHE A 368 22.69 10.65 11.16
CA PHE A 368 22.11 10.43 9.84
C PHE A 368 21.88 11.76 9.10
N ILE A 369 22.39 11.88 7.87
CA ILE A 369 22.32 13.12 7.10
C ILE A 369 21.06 13.22 6.22
N ALA A 370 20.51 12.06 5.86
CA ALA A 370 19.29 11.89 5.08
C ALA A 370 18.79 10.43 5.15
N ALA A 371 17.63 10.18 4.55
CA ALA A 371 17.19 8.83 4.19
C ALA A 371 16.91 8.71 2.69
N ALA A 372 16.90 7.47 2.19
CA ALA A 372 16.45 7.12 0.84
C ALA A 372 15.37 6.01 0.91
N SER A 373 14.28 6.18 0.19
CA SER A 373 13.13 5.26 0.24
C SER A 373 12.42 5.10 -1.11
N ASN A 374 11.85 3.92 -1.37
CA ASN A 374 10.92 3.70 -2.49
C ASN A 374 9.51 4.20 -2.15
N GLU A 375 9.16 4.25 -0.86
CA GLU A 375 7.86 4.71 -0.37
C GLU A 375 8.03 6.11 0.22
N SER A 376 7.10 7.01 -0.12
CA SER A 376 7.02 8.37 0.44
C SER A 376 5.94 8.52 1.51
N ILE A 377 5.03 7.54 1.65
CA ILE A 377 3.96 7.55 2.65
C ILE A 377 4.47 6.85 3.92
N SER A 378 4.25 7.47 5.07
CA SER A 378 4.57 6.86 6.36
C SER A 378 3.60 5.74 6.74
N LYS A 379 4.06 4.76 7.52
CA LYS A 379 3.27 3.63 8.03
C LYS A 379 2.60 3.93 9.37
N ASP A 380 2.38 5.22 9.66
CA ASP A 380 1.67 5.68 10.86
C ASP A 380 0.17 5.33 10.77
N VAL A 381 -0.51 5.31 11.91
CA VAL A 381 -1.95 4.98 12.00
C VAL A 381 -2.81 5.91 11.13
N VAL A 382 -2.42 7.19 11.07
CA VAL A 382 -2.98 8.18 10.15
C VAL A 382 -1.81 8.77 9.36
N PRO A 383 -1.53 8.29 8.15
CA PRO A 383 -0.42 8.79 7.37
C PRO A 383 -0.65 10.23 6.92
N TYR A 384 0.43 11.01 6.83
CA TYR A 384 0.38 12.31 6.18
C TYR A 384 -0.09 12.15 4.74
N ALA A 385 -1.05 12.98 4.32
CA ALA A 385 -1.54 12.99 2.94
C ALA A 385 -0.49 13.64 2.01
N ILE A 386 0.44 12.82 1.52
CA ILE A 386 1.51 13.25 0.60
C ILE A 386 0.92 13.90 -0.64
N LYS A 387 1.39 15.10 -0.96
CA LYS A 387 0.99 15.88 -2.14
C LYS A 387 1.96 15.66 -3.30
N THR A 388 1.52 15.99 -4.51
CA THR A 388 2.39 16.07 -5.70
C THR A 388 3.61 16.96 -5.47
N SER A 389 3.44 18.11 -4.81
CA SER A 389 4.54 19.02 -4.46
C SER A 389 5.59 18.39 -3.54
N ASP A 390 5.20 17.51 -2.61
CA ASP A 390 6.13 16.85 -1.68
C ASP A 390 7.06 15.88 -2.42
N VAL A 391 6.53 15.12 -3.38
CA VAL A 391 7.32 14.13 -4.15
C VAL A 391 8.07 14.73 -5.34
N TRP A 392 7.61 15.89 -5.84
CA TRP A 392 8.33 16.67 -6.85
C TRP A 392 9.56 17.38 -6.27
N ASP A 393 9.53 17.71 -4.97
CA ASP A 393 10.66 18.37 -4.33
C ASP A 393 11.93 17.50 -4.35
N ILE A 394 13.11 18.10 -4.09
CA ILE A 394 14.38 17.35 -4.13
C ILE A 394 14.35 16.16 -3.17
N ALA A 395 13.79 16.37 -1.99
CA ALA A 395 13.51 15.36 -0.98
C ALA A 395 12.15 15.65 -0.35
N VAL A 396 11.47 14.61 0.12
CA VAL A 396 10.26 14.75 0.94
C VAL A 396 10.68 15.30 2.30
N MET A 397 10.17 16.50 2.64
CA MET A 397 10.52 17.25 3.84
C MET A 397 9.39 17.33 4.88
N CYS A 398 8.21 16.78 4.59
CA CYS A 398 7.02 16.91 5.45
C CYS A 398 7.13 16.15 6.79
N TYR A 399 8.06 15.21 6.92
CA TYR A 399 8.27 14.42 8.14
C TYR A 399 9.36 15.04 9.01
N SER A 400 8.97 15.85 10.00
CA SER A 400 9.88 16.47 10.97
C SER A 400 11.07 17.25 10.37
N SER A 401 10.92 17.77 9.13
CA SER A 401 11.98 18.45 8.36
C SER A 401 13.23 17.60 8.10
N PHE A 402 13.12 16.27 8.21
CA PHE A 402 14.17 15.33 7.89
C PHE A 402 14.07 14.90 6.41
N PRO A 403 15.17 14.97 5.64
CA PRO A 403 15.12 14.78 4.19
C PRO A 403 15.05 13.30 3.81
N ILE A 404 13.98 12.93 3.08
CA ILE A 404 13.81 11.60 2.50
C ILE A 404 13.86 11.70 0.98
N PHE A 405 14.92 11.15 0.38
CA PHE A 405 15.11 11.10 -1.06
C PHE A 405 14.36 9.90 -1.65
N THR A 406 13.53 10.15 -2.66
CA THR A 406 12.84 9.07 -3.38
C THR A 406 13.80 8.35 -4.32
N ARG A 407 13.75 7.02 -4.33
CA ARG A 407 14.46 6.16 -5.28
C ARG A 407 13.44 5.36 -6.10
N ARG A 408 13.77 5.07 -7.36
CA ARG A 408 12.88 4.40 -8.31
C ARG A 408 13.35 3.00 -8.66
N SER A 409 12.41 2.08 -8.83
CA SER A 409 12.69 0.77 -9.42
C SER A 409 12.85 0.90 -10.94
N PRO A 410 13.69 0.09 -11.61
CA PRO A 410 13.73 0.01 -13.07
C PRO A 410 12.35 -0.24 -13.73
N ARG A 411 11.41 -0.88 -13.00
CA ARG A 411 10.03 -1.12 -13.47
C ARG A 411 9.21 0.18 -13.66
N GLU A 412 9.61 1.26 -13.00
CA GLU A 412 8.96 2.57 -13.13
C GLU A 412 9.38 3.32 -14.41
N GLY A 413 10.39 2.82 -15.13
CA GLY A 413 10.82 3.38 -16.42
C GLY A 413 11.82 4.53 -16.31
N VAL A 414 12.59 4.72 -17.38
CA VAL A 414 13.62 5.77 -17.50
C VAL A 414 13.00 7.17 -17.59
N GLU A 415 11.76 7.27 -18.06
CA GLU A 415 11.00 8.50 -18.24
C GLU A 415 10.78 9.21 -16.90
N ASN A 416 10.52 8.42 -15.85
CA ASN A 416 10.34 8.91 -14.50
C ASN A 416 11.65 9.42 -13.87
N LEU A 417 12.78 8.75 -14.14
CA LEU A 417 14.11 9.24 -13.74
C LEU A 417 14.50 10.51 -14.49
N ALA A 418 14.23 10.56 -15.80
CA ALA A 418 14.47 11.75 -16.61
C ALA A 418 13.64 12.94 -16.11
N PHE A 419 12.39 12.71 -15.69
CA PHE A 419 11.55 13.75 -15.11
C PHE A 419 12.04 14.17 -13.72
N ASP A 420 12.47 13.24 -12.86
CA ASP A 420 13.09 13.56 -11.58
C ASP A 420 14.34 14.46 -11.78
N ILE A 421 15.21 14.13 -12.73
CA ILE A 421 16.36 14.96 -13.06
C ILE A 421 15.91 16.32 -13.60
N LEU A 422 14.85 16.36 -14.42
CA LEU A 422 14.27 17.60 -14.94
C LEU A 422 13.82 18.50 -13.80
N LEU A 423 13.25 17.95 -12.72
CA LEU A 423 12.87 18.68 -11.49
C LEU A 423 14.08 19.12 -10.66
N GLY A 424 15.21 18.43 -10.79
CA GLY A 424 16.47 18.70 -10.09
C GLY A 424 16.86 17.65 -9.06
N LYS A 425 16.15 16.51 -9.03
CA LYS A 425 16.41 15.38 -8.13
C LYS A 425 17.58 14.52 -8.66
N PRO A 426 18.31 13.82 -7.79
CA PRO A 426 19.24 12.79 -8.21
C PRO A 426 18.48 11.56 -8.74
N ALA A 427 19.06 10.86 -9.73
CA ALA A 427 18.55 9.60 -10.23
C ALA A 427 19.01 8.45 -9.33
N LEU A 428 18.25 8.16 -8.29
CA LEU A 428 18.51 7.06 -7.36
C LEU A 428 17.72 5.81 -7.79
N ILE A 429 18.44 4.74 -8.10
CA ILE A 429 17.86 3.51 -8.68
C ILE A 429 17.87 2.42 -7.60
N SER A 430 16.73 1.84 -7.29
CA SER A 430 16.60 0.74 -6.32
C SER A 430 16.50 -0.60 -7.05
N ILE A 431 17.40 -1.53 -6.73
CA ILE A 431 17.32 -2.91 -7.16
C ILE A 431 17.59 -3.85 -5.98
N HIS A 432 17.24 -5.12 -6.17
CA HIS A 432 17.65 -6.21 -5.31
C HIS A 432 18.41 -7.24 -6.17
N HIS A 433 19.14 -8.18 -5.54
CA HIS A 433 20.10 -9.04 -6.25
C HIS A 433 19.48 -9.90 -7.35
N ASP A 434 18.20 -10.22 -7.26
CA ASP A 434 17.43 -10.98 -8.26
C ASP A 434 17.25 -10.23 -9.59
N PHE A 435 17.39 -8.90 -9.59
CA PHE A 435 17.43 -8.13 -10.84
C PHE A 435 18.67 -8.45 -11.68
N CYS A 436 19.71 -9.02 -11.08
CA CYS A 436 20.94 -9.42 -11.76
C CYS A 436 20.93 -10.88 -12.25
N ARG A 437 19.79 -11.60 -12.10
CA ARG A 437 19.68 -13.05 -12.38
C ARG A 437 20.02 -13.48 -13.80
N ASP A 438 19.93 -12.56 -14.75
CA ASP A 438 20.17 -12.80 -16.17
C ASP A 438 21.61 -12.48 -16.60
N ASN A 439 22.57 -12.65 -15.68
CA ASN A 439 23.95 -12.20 -15.80
C ASN A 439 24.01 -10.70 -16.13
N TYR A 440 23.31 -9.90 -15.32
CA TYR A 440 23.28 -8.44 -15.36
C TYR A 440 22.70 -7.79 -16.63
N LYS A 441 22.18 -8.55 -17.61
CA LYS A 441 21.72 -7.98 -18.88
C LYS A 441 20.64 -6.91 -18.69
N GLN A 442 19.66 -7.16 -17.82
CA GLN A 442 18.63 -6.18 -17.49
C GLN A 442 19.20 -4.92 -16.82
N LEU A 443 20.12 -5.10 -15.86
CA LEU A 443 20.80 -3.97 -15.19
C LEU A 443 21.53 -3.10 -16.20
N ILE A 444 22.34 -3.72 -17.05
CA ILE A 444 23.15 -3.01 -18.04
C ILE A 444 22.27 -2.31 -19.07
N SER A 445 21.27 -3.00 -19.62
CA SER A 445 20.33 -2.37 -20.56
C SER A 445 19.64 -1.15 -19.95
N PHE A 446 19.28 -1.21 -18.67
CA PHE A 446 18.66 -0.08 -17.97
C PHE A 446 19.65 1.06 -17.72
N VAL A 447 20.85 0.76 -17.22
CA VAL A 447 21.91 1.76 -17.01
C VAL A 447 22.31 2.44 -18.31
N ASP A 448 22.47 1.68 -19.40
CA ASP A 448 22.78 2.24 -20.72
C ASP A 448 21.65 3.16 -21.20
N SER A 449 20.38 2.83 -20.91
CA SER A 449 19.23 3.70 -21.21
C SER A 449 19.27 5.00 -20.41
N VAL A 450 19.69 4.95 -19.13
CA VAL A 450 19.90 6.14 -18.30
C VAL A 450 21.08 6.97 -18.81
N ASN A 451 22.18 6.34 -19.20
CA ASN A 451 23.35 7.00 -19.79
C ASN A 451 23.09 7.57 -21.18
N ALA A 452 22.10 7.07 -21.91
CA ALA A 452 21.67 7.58 -23.19
C ALA A 452 20.84 8.87 -23.11
N LEU A 453 20.43 9.30 -21.90
CA LEU A 453 19.79 10.60 -21.71
C LEU A 453 20.72 11.71 -22.23
N LYS A 454 20.17 12.70 -22.92
CA LYS A 454 20.93 13.78 -23.59
C LYS A 454 21.45 14.83 -22.61
N MET A 455 22.12 14.40 -21.55
CA MET A 455 22.75 15.25 -20.56
C MET A 455 23.93 14.56 -19.89
N ARG A 456 24.80 15.35 -19.27
CA ARG A 456 25.91 14.82 -18.49
C ARG A 456 25.42 14.33 -17.12
N LEU A 457 25.42 13.02 -16.93
CA LEU A 457 25.20 12.36 -15.63
C LEU A 457 26.53 12.12 -14.91
N ASN A 458 26.53 12.32 -13.60
CA ASN A 458 27.67 12.01 -12.74
C ASN A 458 27.28 10.85 -11.82
N TRP A 459 27.83 9.68 -12.09
CA TRP A 459 27.68 8.52 -11.22
C TRP A 459 28.59 8.69 -10.00
N ARG A 460 28.02 8.62 -8.81
CA ARG A 460 28.71 8.86 -7.53
C ARG A 460 28.21 7.89 -6.46
N SER A 461 28.81 7.95 -5.28
CA SER A 461 28.22 7.34 -4.08
C SER A 461 26.86 7.97 -3.75
N LEU A 462 26.03 7.25 -2.99
CA LEU A 462 24.69 7.71 -2.60
C LEU A 462 24.74 9.06 -1.85
N GLY A 463 25.67 9.19 -0.91
CA GLY A 463 25.92 10.42 -0.16
C GLY A 463 26.56 11.50 -1.00
N GLY A 464 27.44 11.16 -1.92
CA GLY A 464 27.97 12.11 -2.91
C GLY A 464 26.85 12.75 -3.74
N ALA A 465 25.87 11.93 -4.19
CA ALA A 465 24.69 12.42 -4.89
C ALA A 465 23.79 13.28 -3.98
N ILE A 466 23.52 12.83 -2.75
CA ILE A 466 22.63 13.54 -1.81
C ILE A 466 23.20 14.89 -1.36
N LYS A 467 24.48 14.97 -0.96
CA LYS A 467 25.12 16.23 -0.51
C LYS A 467 25.18 17.30 -1.59
N ARG A 468 25.06 16.91 -2.86
CA ARG A 468 25.07 17.79 -4.03
C ARG A 468 23.68 18.01 -4.63
N SER A 469 22.64 17.44 -3.99
CA SER A 469 21.25 17.63 -4.37
C SER A 469 20.65 18.81 -3.61
N TYR A 470 20.89 20.00 -4.15
CA TYR A 470 20.29 21.26 -3.70
C TYR A 470 19.93 22.10 -4.92
N ARG A 471 19.05 23.08 -4.71
CA ARG A 471 18.72 24.07 -5.74
C ARG A 471 19.55 25.32 -5.50
N GLN A 472 19.91 26.01 -6.58
CA GLN A 472 20.57 27.30 -6.47
C GLN A 472 20.09 28.24 -7.56
N ARG A 473 20.26 29.54 -7.33
CA ARG A 473 20.12 30.57 -8.35
C ARG A 473 21.07 31.72 -8.08
N GLN A 474 21.40 32.46 -9.11
CA GLN A 474 22.29 33.60 -8.99
C GLN A 474 21.48 34.85 -8.60
N ILE A 475 21.91 35.58 -7.59
CA ILE A 475 21.29 36.86 -7.18
C ILE A 475 22.03 38.03 -7.82
N THR A 476 23.35 38.08 -7.61
CA THR A 476 24.27 39.04 -8.20
C THR A 476 25.46 38.31 -8.82
N ARG A 477 26.41 39.03 -9.41
CA ARG A 477 27.62 38.41 -9.99
C ARG A 477 28.36 37.52 -8.97
N ASP A 478 28.45 38.00 -7.74
CA ASP A 478 29.25 37.40 -6.67
C ASP A 478 28.41 36.64 -5.63
N GLU A 479 27.07 36.67 -5.74
CA GLU A 479 26.17 36.03 -4.77
C GLU A 479 25.30 34.94 -5.39
N MET A 480 25.21 33.82 -4.67
CA MET A 480 24.39 32.66 -5.01
C MET A 480 23.45 32.35 -3.86
N GLU A 481 22.17 32.13 -4.16
CA GLU A 481 21.21 31.58 -3.21
C GLU A 481 21.18 30.06 -3.34
N ILE A 482 21.12 29.36 -2.21
CA ILE A 482 21.02 27.90 -2.15
C ILE A 482 19.84 27.49 -1.28
N ASP A 483 19.02 26.55 -1.79
CA ASP A 483 18.02 25.82 -1.03
C ASP A 483 18.53 24.39 -0.73
N MET A 484 18.90 24.18 0.53
CA MET A 484 19.49 22.96 1.08
C MET A 484 18.41 22.01 1.61
N PHE A 485 18.64 20.70 1.43
CA PHE A 485 17.72 19.63 1.84
C PHE A 485 18.34 18.69 2.88
N ALA A 486 19.44 18.03 2.51
CA ALA A 486 20.24 17.18 3.40
C ALA A 486 20.77 17.95 4.62
N ARG A 487 21.22 17.26 5.67
CA ARG A 487 21.93 17.90 6.79
C ARG A 487 23.38 18.25 6.47
N GLU A 488 23.90 17.74 5.36
CA GLU A 488 25.20 18.08 4.82
C GLU A 488 25.05 18.58 3.40
N ILE A 489 25.80 19.63 3.05
CA ILE A 489 25.83 20.18 1.70
C ILE A 489 27.27 20.36 1.25
N TYR A 490 27.55 19.98 0.01
CA TYR A 490 28.83 20.25 -0.65
C TYR A 490 28.67 21.44 -1.61
N ILE A 491 29.43 22.50 -1.37
CA ILE A 491 29.41 23.73 -2.16
C ILE A 491 30.78 23.92 -2.81
N GLU A 492 30.81 24.31 -4.07
CA GLU A 492 32.05 24.53 -4.83
C GLU A 492 31.94 25.79 -5.68
N ASN A 493 32.93 26.67 -5.54
CA ASN A 493 33.09 27.83 -6.39
C ASN A 493 33.94 27.49 -7.61
N ARG A 494 33.30 27.29 -8.77
CA ARG A 494 34.00 27.10 -10.06
C ARG A 494 34.19 28.38 -10.86
N SER A 495 33.83 29.54 -10.30
CA SER A 495 34.08 30.81 -10.98
C SER A 495 35.50 31.30 -10.75
N ASP A 496 35.90 32.28 -11.55
CA ASP A 496 37.17 32.98 -11.47
C ASP A 496 37.19 34.10 -10.41
N SER A 497 36.03 34.40 -9.79
CA SER A 497 35.90 35.35 -8.69
C SER A 497 35.44 34.67 -7.39
N PRO A 498 35.77 35.24 -6.21
CA PRO A 498 35.17 34.81 -4.95
C PRO A 498 33.65 34.88 -5.03
N LYS A 499 32.98 33.89 -4.42
CA LYS A 499 31.51 33.83 -4.36
C LYS A 499 31.02 33.67 -2.95
N ARG A 500 29.91 34.34 -2.69
CA ARG A 500 29.16 34.35 -1.44
C ARG A 500 27.90 33.51 -1.62
N PHE A 501 27.73 32.51 -0.76
CA PHE A 501 26.62 31.56 -0.83
C PHE A 501 25.68 31.79 0.36
N LEU A 502 24.47 32.22 0.05
CA LEU A 502 23.37 32.41 0.98
C LEU A 502 22.56 31.11 1.03
N VAL A 503 22.81 30.30 2.05
CA VAL A 503 22.23 28.96 2.16
C VAL A 503 21.03 29.00 3.10
N SER A 504 19.95 28.33 2.71
CA SER A 504 18.76 28.20 3.53
C SER A 504 18.22 26.78 3.50
N LYS A 505 17.71 26.28 4.64
CA LYS A 505 17.12 24.94 4.78
C LYS A 505 15.80 25.03 5.54
N ARG A 506 14.76 24.34 5.06
CA ARG A 506 13.49 24.17 5.80
C ARG A 506 13.74 23.47 7.15
N GLU A 507 13.19 24.06 8.22
CA GLU A 507 13.33 23.53 9.56
C GLU A 507 12.11 23.91 10.42
N SER A 508 11.49 22.91 11.02
CA SER A 508 10.29 23.05 11.85
C SER A 508 10.61 23.22 13.34
N VAL A 509 11.81 22.84 13.79
CA VAL A 509 12.25 22.95 15.18
C VAL A 509 13.65 23.57 15.25
N PRO A 510 13.78 24.90 15.18
CA PRO A 510 15.08 25.57 15.18
C PRO A 510 15.89 25.36 16.46
N SER A 511 15.21 25.21 17.61
CA SER A 511 15.85 24.91 18.89
C SER A 511 16.58 23.55 18.92
N GLY A 512 16.32 22.69 17.93
CA GLY A 512 17.04 21.44 17.76
C GLY A 512 18.42 21.61 17.13
N VAL A 513 18.70 22.72 16.45
CA VAL A 513 19.99 22.98 15.77
C VAL A 513 21.03 23.41 16.79
N CYS A 514 22.11 22.63 16.91
CA CYS A 514 23.19 22.88 17.86
C CYS A 514 24.30 23.75 17.24
N ALA A 515 24.71 23.45 16.01
CA ALA A 515 25.77 24.17 15.31
C ALA A 515 25.67 23.98 13.79
N ILE A 516 26.18 24.97 13.05
CA ILE A 516 26.38 24.91 11.60
C ILE A 516 27.83 25.28 11.33
N GLY A 517 28.50 24.52 10.46
CA GLY A 517 29.91 24.78 10.17
C GLY A 517 30.53 23.80 9.21
N THR A 518 31.78 24.08 8.83
CA THR A 518 32.68 23.14 8.17
C THR A 518 33.41 22.32 9.24
N GLU A 519 34.30 21.41 8.83
CA GLU A 519 35.19 20.72 9.78
C GLU A 519 36.12 21.68 10.56
N VAL A 520 36.38 22.87 10.00
CA VAL A 520 37.36 23.83 10.52
C VAL A 520 36.69 25.04 11.19
N ASP A 521 35.57 25.52 10.63
CA ASP A 521 34.95 26.79 11.01
C ASP A 521 33.49 26.64 11.42
N ARG A 522 33.09 27.35 12.48
CA ARG A 522 31.68 27.51 12.85
C ARG A 522 31.09 28.74 12.14
N LEU A 523 29.91 28.57 11.55
CA LEU A 523 29.19 29.62 10.85
C LEU A 523 28.07 30.19 11.72
N SER A 524 27.88 31.50 11.66
CA SER A 524 26.70 32.16 12.21
C SER A 524 25.47 31.81 11.38
N TRP A 525 24.34 31.63 12.06
CA TRP A 525 23.07 31.31 11.42
C TRP A 525 21.91 32.00 12.12
N ASP A 526 20.84 32.24 11.38
CA ASP A 526 19.58 32.77 11.87
C ASP A 526 18.41 31.85 11.49
N PHE A 527 17.26 32.09 12.14
CA PHE A 527 16.02 31.41 11.82
C PHE A 527 14.92 32.43 11.53
N SER A 528 14.34 32.33 10.34
CA SER A 528 13.27 33.20 9.86
C SER A 528 12.39 32.41 8.87
N ASP A 529 11.10 32.71 8.75
CA ASP A 529 10.17 32.07 7.79
C ASP A 529 10.20 30.52 7.75
N GLY A 530 10.39 29.85 8.90
CA GLY A 530 10.47 28.38 8.94
C GLY A 530 11.74 27.81 8.31
N ARG A 531 12.80 28.61 8.18
CA ARG A 531 14.08 28.25 7.58
C ARG A 531 15.25 28.65 8.45
N VAL A 532 16.23 27.75 8.53
CA VAL A 532 17.58 28.07 9.01
C VAL A 532 18.36 28.67 7.85
N ARG A 533 19.04 29.80 8.09
CA ARG A 533 19.81 30.53 7.09
C ARG A 533 21.23 30.76 7.58
N PHE A 534 22.20 30.63 6.68
CA PHE A 534 23.63 30.89 6.96
C PHE A 534 24.38 31.28 5.70
N GLU A 535 25.55 31.86 5.87
CA GLU A 535 26.39 32.37 4.78
C GLU A 535 27.76 31.70 4.79
N ILE A 536 28.31 31.42 3.60
CA ILE A 536 29.69 30.99 3.42
C ILE A 536 30.28 31.65 2.18
N SER A 537 31.52 32.13 2.29
CA SER A 537 32.28 32.68 1.16
C SER A 537 33.38 31.71 0.74
N LEU A 538 33.50 31.46 -0.57
CA LEU A 538 34.52 30.58 -1.13
C LEU A 538 35.32 31.29 -2.21
N ASP A 539 36.63 31.20 -2.13
CA ASP A 539 37.56 31.69 -3.17
C ASP A 539 37.44 30.88 -4.47
N PRO A 540 37.93 31.42 -5.61
CA PRO A 540 37.96 30.71 -6.88
C PRO A 540 38.57 29.31 -6.77
N GLY A 541 37.87 28.29 -7.28
CA GLY A 541 38.31 26.90 -7.27
C GLY A 541 38.25 26.21 -5.91
N ARG A 542 37.75 26.86 -4.85
CA ARG A 542 37.59 26.25 -3.53
C ARG A 542 36.22 25.59 -3.38
N ASP A 543 36.18 24.60 -2.49
CA ASP A 543 34.98 23.90 -2.06
C ASP A 543 34.89 23.83 -0.53
N ALA A 544 33.69 23.55 -0.03
CA ALA A 544 33.41 23.32 1.36
C ALA A 544 32.27 22.32 1.53
N THR A 545 32.37 21.47 2.56
CA THR A 545 31.23 20.70 3.06
C THR A 545 30.74 21.34 4.35
N VAL A 546 29.46 21.74 4.38
CA VAL A 546 28.84 22.35 5.57
C VAL A 546 27.88 21.34 6.20
N HIS A 547 27.99 21.20 7.52
CA HIS A 547 27.25 20.22 8.32
C HIS A 547 26.33 20.93 9.32
N LEU A 548 25.10 20.42 9.46
CA LEU A 548 24.13 20.87 10.47
C LEU A 548 24.04 19.83 11.59
N ALA A 549 24.55 20.20 12.77
CA ALA A 549 24.50 19.39 13.97
C ALA A 549 23.21 19.67 14.76
N PHE A 550 22.59 18.62 15.30
CA PHE A 550 21.37 18.71 16.10
C PHE A 550 21.63 18.19 17.52
N HIS A 551 20.86 18.69 18.49
CA HIS A 551 20.90 18.16 19.85
C HIS A 551 20.44 16.70 19.89
N GLU A 552 21.23 15.87 20.57
CA GLU A 552 20.88 14.47 20.82
C GLU A 552 19.72 14.35 21.82
N LEU A 553 18.91 13.31 21.67
CA LEU A 553 17.92 12.92 22.67
C LEU A 553 18.61 12.41 23.93
N SER A 554 18.09 12.80 25.10
CA SER A 554 18.51 12.21 26.38
C SER A 554 18.21 10.71 26.37
N SER A 555 19.25 9.89 26.46
CA SER A 555 19.08 8.44 26.44
C SER A 555 18.70 7.92 27.83
N ASN A 556 17.48 7.40 28.00
CA ASN A 556 17.17 6.61 29.18
C ASN A 556 17.89 5.25 29.15
N PRO A 557 18.60 4.82 30.23
CA PRO A 557 19.33 3.57 30.22
C PRO A 557 18.41 2.34 30.14
N ARG A 558 18.62 1.53 29.09
CA ARG A 558 18.37 0.07 28.97
C ARG A 558 16.94 -0.46 29.14
N ARG A 559 16.38 -0.96 28.03
CA ARG A 559 15.86 -2.34 27.96
C ARG A 559 16.87 -3.19 27.20
N GLY A 560 17.54 -4.13 27.87
CA GLY A 560 18.36 -5.13 27.18
C GLY A 560 17.48 -5.92 26.20
N LYS A 561 17.99 -6.19 24.99
CA LYS A 561 17.29 -7.06 24.04
C LYS A 561 17.13 -8.45 24.67
N SER A 562 15.91 -8.99 24.68
CA SER A 562 15.66 -10.30 25.26
C SER A 562 16.41 -11.39 24.49
N LEU A 563 16.90 -12.43 25.18
CA LEU A 563 17.59 -13.56 24.53
C LEU A 563 16.79 -14.17 23.36
N PRO A 564 15.43 -14.32 23.45
CA PRO A 564 14.62 -14.76 22.31
C PRO A 564 14.68 -13.83 21.09
N TYR A 565 14.76 -12.50 21.29
CA TYR A 565 14.88 -11.54 20.20
C TYR A 565 16.21 -11.69 19.44
N LEU A 566 17.30 -11.90 20.17
CA LEU A 566 18.64 -12.09 19.59
C LEU A 566 18.69 -13.38 18.76
N VAL A 567 18.17 -14.49 19.30
CA VAL A 567 18.12 -15.79 18.60
C VAL A 567 17.22 -15.71 17.37
N ARG A 568 16.03 -15.11 17.46
CA ARG A 568 15.12 -14.95 16.31
C ARG A 568 15.74 -14.11 15.19
N THR A 569 16.39 -13.00 15.55
CA THR A 569 17.08 -12.14 14.57
C THR A 569 18.19 -12.91 13.87
N MET A 570 19.02 -13.64 14.64
CA MET A 570 20.09 -14.48 14.10
C MET A 570 19.55 -15.53 13.11
N LEU A 571 18.56 -16.33 13.53
CA LEU A 571 17.96 -17.36 12.68
C LEU A 571 17.38 -16.77 11.39
N ARG A 572 16.69 -15.62 11.48
CA ARG A 572 16.17 -14.93 10.29
C ARG A 572 17.28 -14.53 9.33
N ARG A 573 18.38 -13.96 9.81
CA ARG A 573 19.47 -13.48 8.95
C ARG A 573 20.16 -14.63 8.21
N TYR A 574 20.42 -15.74 8.89
CA TYR A 574 20.95 -16.95 8.23
C TYR A 574 19.95 -17.58 7.27
N ALA A 575 18.65 -17.56 7.58
CA ALA A 575 17.60 -18.06 6.67
C ALA A 575 17.46 -17.20 5.39
N CYS A 576 17.51 -15.87 5.52
CA CYS A 576 17.54 -14.96 4.36
C CYS A 576 18.76 -15.24 3.48
N GLU A 577 19.94 -15.36 4.07
CA GLU A 577 21.15 -15.69 3.31
C GLU A 577 21.07 -17.05 2.61
N LEU A 578 20.48 -18.06 3.26
CA LEU A 578 20.26 -19.37 2.64
C LEU A 578 19.28 -19.28 1.47
N ARG A 579 18.18 -18.52 1.63
CA ARG A 579 17.23 -18.22 0.55
C ARG A 579 17.97 -17.58 -0.63
N ASP A 580 18.69 -16.50 -0.38
CA ASP A 580 19.31 -15.70 -1.43
C ASP A 580 20.42 -16.46 -2.15
N ASN A 581 21.32 -17.14 -1.41
CA ASN A 581 22.50 -17.79 -2.00
C ASN A 581 22.24 -19.17 -2.61
N TYR A 582 21.17 -19.87 -2.20
CA TYR A 582 20.98 -21.27 -2.59
C TYR A 582 19.60 -21.60 -3.14
N VAL A 583 18.55 -20.95 -2.65
CA VAL A 583 17.18 -21.25 -3.09
C VAL A 583 16.85 -20.46 -4.35
N VAL A 584 17.07 -19.14 -4.31
CA VAL A 584 16.79 -18.24 -5.42
C VAL A 584 17.74 -18.48 -6.60
N THR A 585 19.02 -18.78 -6.32
CA THR A 585 20.05 -19.09 -7.33
C THR A 585 20.02 -20.54 -7.82
N GLU A 586 19.04 -21.34 -7.40
CA GLU A 586 18.84 -22.72 -7.84
C GLU A 586 19.95 -23.72 -7.49
N LYS A 587 20.92 -23.36 -6.64
CA LYS A 587 22.03 -24.24 -6.23
C LYS A 587 21.61 -25.39 -5.30
N LEU A 588 20.46 -25.28 -4.65
CA LEU A 588 19.81 -26.35 -3.90
C LEU A 588 18.57 -26.82 -4.67
N PRO A 589 18.40 -28.13 -4.96
CA PRO A 589 17.19 -28.63 -5.60
C PRO A 589 16.02 -28.54 -4.61
N VAL A 590 15.17 -27.54 -4.83
CA VAL A 590 13.94 -27.32 -4.05
C VAL A 590 12.75 -27.56 -5.01
N PRO A 591 11.70 -28.31 -4.60
CA PRO A 591 10.54 -28.58 -5.45
C PRO A 591 9.91 -27.28 -6.01
N PRO A 592 9.38 -27.28 -7.25
CA PRO A 592 8.79 -26.09 -7.89
C PRO A 592 7.81 -25.28 -7.03
N PRO A 593 6.85 -25.88 -6.29
CA PRO A 593 5.91 -25.10 -5.47
C PRO A 593 6.55 -24.43 -4.24
N LEU A 594 7.74 -24.87 -3.81
CA LEU A 594 8.52 -24.17 -2.78
C LEU A 594 9.34 -23.04 -3.40
N ARG A 595 9.82 -23.16 -4.65
CA ARG A 595 10.51 -22.09 -5.39
C ARG A 595 9.65 -20.85 -5.55
N ASP A 596 8.39 -21.00 -5.94
CA ASP A 596 7.47 -19.88 -6.16
C ASP A 596 7.17 -19.09 -4.86
N ILE A 597 7.20 -19.76 -3.70
CA ILE A 597 7.05 -19.15 -2.37
C ILE A 597 8.29 -18.33 -1.98
N PHE A 598 9.47 -18.72 -2.43
CA PHE A 598 10.71 -17.98 -2.18
C PHE A 598 10.96 -16.86 -3.19
N GLN A 599 10.47 -16.98 -4.43
CA GLN A 599 10.54 -15.94 -5.47
C GLN A 599 9.47 -14.85 -5.29
N SER A 600 8.26 -15.18 -4.81
CA SER A 600 7.18 -14.20 -4.56
C SER A 600 7.46 -13.17 -3.44
N ASN A 601 8.56 -13.32 -2.69
CA ASN A 601 9.02 -12.34 -1.71
C ASN A 601 10.11 -11.38 -2.25
N SER A 602 10.60 -11.56 -3.48
CA SER A 602 11.57 -10.64 -4.11
C SER A 602 10.91 -9.67 -5.10
N GLU A 603 9.68 -9.98 -5.56
CA GLU A 603 8.93 -9.08 -6.42
C GLU A 603 8.12 -8.07 -5.59
N SER A 604 8.49 -6.80 -5.68
CA SER A 604 7.55 -5.70 -5.44
C SER A 604 6.32 -5.93 -6.32
N ASN A 605 5.19 -6.28 -5.69
CA ASN A 605 3.90 -6.56 -6.33
C ASN A 605 3.49 -5.43 -7.30
N PHE A 606 3.68 -5.64 -8.59
CA PHE A 606 2.93 -4.99 -9.67
C PHE A 606 3.06 -5.86 -10.93
N SER A 607 2.01 -6.61 -11.25
CA SER A 607 1.88 -7.34 -12.53
C SER A 607 0.98 -6.56 -13.47
N PRO A 608 1.40 -6.22 -14.71
CA PRO A 608 0.52 -5.79 -15.78
C PRO A 608 0.12 -7.00 -16.64
N SER A 609 -1.18 -7.28 -16.74
CA SER A 609 -1.73 -8.27 -17.65
C SER A 609 -1.76 -7.75 -19.08
N SER A 610 -1.19 -8.50 -20.03
CA SER A 610 -1.42 -8.35 -21.47
C SER A 610 -1.28 -9.72 -22.16
N PRO A 611 -2.30 -10.23 -22.86
CA PRO A 611 -2.26 -11.55 -23.48
C PRO A 611 -1.64 -11.50 -24.88
N GLN A 612 -0.77 -12.46 -25.22
CA GLN A 612 -0.44 -12.79 -26.60
C GLN A 612 -1.13 -14.10 -27.04
N PRO A 613 -1.52 -14.22 -28.33
CA PRO A 613 -2.30 -15.33 -28.84
C PRO A 613 -1.41 -16.40 -29.52
N ASN A 614 -1.73 -17.68 -29.29
CA ASN A 614 -1.38 -18.81 -30.14
C ASN A 614 -2.64 -19.70 -30.19
N GLY A 615 -3.20 -20.17 -31.31
CA GLY A 615 -2.60 -20.49 -32.59
C GLY A 615 -2.69 -22.01 -32.80
N GLY A 616 -3.70 -22.48 -33.55
CA GLY A 616 -3.63 -23.73 -34.33
C GLY A 616 -4.06 -25.06 -33.70
N ARG A 617 -5.30 -25.47 -34.04
CA ARG A 617 -5.93 -26.81 -34.14
C ARG A 617 -5.01 -27.93 -34.75
N PRO A 618 -5.34 -29.26 -34.72
CA PRO A 618 -6.69 -29.77 -35.03
C PRO A 618 -7.20 -31.16 -34.51
N LEU A 619 -8.53 -31.29 -34.64
CA LEU A 619 -9.35 -32.44 -35.10
C LEU A 619 -10.01 -33.43 -34.10
N ALA A 620 -11.34 -33.47 -34.29
CA ALA A 620 -12.44 -34.25 -33.72
C ALA A 620 -12.52 -35.66 -34.39
N PRO A 621 -13.64 -36.45 -34.41
CA PRO A 621 -15.06 -36.25 -33.99
C PRO A 621 -15.59 -37.43 -33.13
N ALA A 622 -16.82 -37.55 -32.62
CA ALA A 622 -18.20 -37.38 -33.08
C ALA A 622 -19.10 -37.78 -31.84
N SER A 623 -20.38 -37.48 -31.63
CA SER A 623 -21.51 -37.04 -32.46
C SER A 623 -22.74 -36.76 -31.56
N ARG A 624 -23.48 -35.68 -31.89
CA ARG A 624 -24.96 -35.54 -32.04
C ARG A 624 -25.92 -35.84 -30.84
N SER A 625 -26.99 -35.07 -30.57
CA SER A 625 -27.57 -33.83 -31.15
C SER A 625 -28.88 -33.42 -30.41
N PHE A 626 -29.36 -32.19 -30.68
CA PHE A 626 -30.70 -31.58 -30.47
C PHE A 626 -31.04 -30.99 -29.08
N ASP A 627 -31.61 -29.79 -28.94
CA ASP A 627 -31.74 -28.61 -29.81
C ASP A 627 -32.11 -27.37 -28.94
N ASP A 628 -31.80 -26.19 -29.46
CA ASP A 628 -31.81 -24.87 -28.83
C ASP A 628 -33.19 -24.25 -28.54
N THR A 629 -33.24 -23.34 -27.56
CA THR A 629 -33.92 -22.03 -27.70
C THR A 629 -33.42 -20.97 -26.69
N ASN A 630 -32.58 -20.07 -27.21
CA ASN A 630 -32.32 -18.67 -26.87
C ASN A 630 -32.46 -18.15 -25.42
N CYS A 631 -31.30 -17.90 -24.79
CA CYS A 631 -31.01 -16.59 -24.19
C CYS A 631 -29.48 -16.37 -24.16
N THR A 632 -28.97 -15.63 -25.15
CA THR A 632 -27.58 -15.18 -25.22
C THR A 632 -27.33 -14.07 -24.21
N MET A 633 -26.76 -14.45 -23.07
CA MET A 633 -25.93 -13.59 -22.22
C MET A 633 -24.57 -14.27 -22.09
N THR A 634 -23.51 -13.48 -22.23
CA THR A 634 -22.09 -13.84 -22.32
C THR A 634 -21.62 -14.83 -21.24
N SER A 635 -21.33 -16.08 -21.63
CA SER A 635 -20.92 -17.16 -20.72
C SER A 635 -19.44 -17.11 -20.28
N ASP A 636 -18.60 -16.29 -20.93
CA ASP A 636 -17.20 -16.10 -20.54
C ASP A 636 -17.00 -14.97 -19.51
N GLU A 637 -17.84 -13.92 -19.49
CA GLU A 637 -17.70 -12.81 -18.53
C GLU A 637 -18.10 -13.18 -17.09
N THR A 638 -18.94 -14.22 -16.91
CA THR A 638 -19.38 -14.65 -15.57
C THR A 638 -18.35 -15.51 -14.84
N ARG A 639 -17.42 -16.16 -15.57
CA ARG A 639 -16.35 -17.00 -15.00
C ARG A 639 -15.24 -16.18 -14.32
N ASP A 640 -14.93 -15.00 -14.83
CA ASP A 640 -13.86 -14.13 -14.29
C ASP A 640 -14.31 -13.23 -13.13
N SER A 641 -15.62 -13.19 -12.83
CA SER A 641 -16.12 -12.48 -11.66
C SER A 641 -15.75 -13.22 -10.36
N LEU A 642 -15.48 -12.48 -9.27
CA LEU A 642 -15.19 -13.06 -7.95
C LEU A 642 -16.31 -14.01 -7.49
N SER A 643 -17.58 -13.65 -7.75
CA SER A 643 -18.75 -14.49 -7.46
C SER A 643 -18.77 -15.78 -8.29
N GLY A 644 -18.30 -15.74 -9.55
CA GLY A 644 -18.13 -16.91 -10.40
C GLY A 644 -17.12 -17.90 -9.84
N ARG A 645 -15.93 -17.40 -9.45
CA ARG A 645 -14.88 -18.20 -8.80
C ARG A 645 -15.33 -18.83 -7.48
N ILE A 646 -16.07 -18.08 -6.66
CA ILE A 646 -16.66 -18.60 -5.41
C ILE A 646 -17.68 -19.70 -5.69
N SER A 647 -18.58 -19.48 -6.67
CA SER A 647 -19.58 -20.47 -7.07
C SER A 647 -18.93 -21.78 -7.51
N GLU A 648 -17.86 -21.70 -8.30
CA GLU A 648 -17.08 -22.87 -8.70
C GLU A 648 -16.40 -23.56 -7.51
N ALA A 649 -15.76 -22.81 -6.62
CA ALA A 649 -15.13 -23.36 -5.43
C ALA A 649 -16.16 -24.10 -4.54
N LEU A 650 -17.35 -23.51 -4.33
CA LEU A 650 -18.45 -24.11 -3.57
C LEU A 650 -18.97 -25.40 -4.23
N ARG A 651 -19.16 -25.40 -5.56
CA ARG A 651 -19.57 -26.61 -6.30
C ARG A 651 -18.54 -27.73 -6.15
N ASN A 652 -17.26 -27.42 -6.33
CA ASN A 652 -16.18 -28.39 -6.19
C ASN A 652 -16.09 -28.92 -4.75
N PHE A 653 -16.30 -28.05 -3.76
CA PHE A 653 -16.36 -28.42 -2.36
C PHE A 653 -17.52 -29.36 -2.04
N VAL A 654 -18.73 -29.14 -2.57
CA VAL A 654 -19.88 -30.03 -2.37
C VAL A 654 -19.59 -31.43 -2.92
N VAL A 655 -19.00 -31.52 -4.12
CA VAL A 655 -18.59 -32.80 -4.72
C VAL A 655 -17.48 -33.47 -3.91
N TRP A 656 -16.54 -32.69 -3.35
CA TRP A 656 -15.54 -33.21 -2.43
C TRP A 656 -16.17 -33.75 -1.14
N LEU A 657 -17.07 -33.00 -0.51
CA LEU A 657 -17.72 -33.39 0.75
C LEU A 657 -18.48 -34.71 0.61
N GLY A 658 -19.19 -34.90 -0.52
CA GLY A 658 -19.89 -36.15 -0.82
C GLY A 658 -18.95 -37.36 -0.93
N ARG A 659 -17.71 -37.16 -1.41
CA ARG A 659 -16.69 -38.22 -1.53
C ARG A 659 -15.89 -38.43 -0.24
N TYR A 660 -15.54 -37.35 0.45
CA TYR A 660 -14.74 -37.39 1.68
C TYR A 660 -15.56 -37.94 2.86
N GLY A 661 -16.87 -37.68 2.88
CA GLY A 661 -17.78 -38.01 3.97
C GLY A 661 -17.83 -36.93 5.05
N GLU A 662 -18.65 -37.17 6.07
CA GLU A 662 -19.02 -36.19 7.11
C GLU A 662 -18.28 -36.37 8.44
N THR A 663 -17.30 -37.25 8.46
CA THR A 663 -16.41 -37.44 9.61
C THR A 663 -15.01 -36.95 9.26
N SER A 664 -14.28 -36.38 10.21
CA SER A 664 -12.91 -35.91 9.95
C SER A 664 -12.04 -36.01 11.19
N TRP A 665 -10.74 -35.83 11.01
CA TRP A 665 -9.88 -35.47 12.13
C TRP A 665 -10.09 -34.00 12.50
N ASP A 666 -9.75 -33.67 13.73
CA ASP A 666 -9.79 -32.32 14.28
C ASP A 666 -8.41 -31.86 14.75
N HIS A 667 -8.24 -30.55 14.94
CA HIS A 667 -7.06 -29.99 15.59
C HIS A 667 -6.79 -30.65 16.97
N GLN A 668 -7.84 -30.98 17.72
CA GLN A 668 -7.72 -31.65 19.02
C GLN A 668 -7.36 -33.15 18.91
N SER A 669 -7.24 -33.74 17.70
CA SER A 669 -6.98 -35.18 17.54
C SER A 669 -5.70 -35.65 18.24
N PHE A 670 -4.63 -34.85 18.24
CA PHE A 670 -3.41 -35.17 18.98
C PHE A 670 -3.66 -35.39 20.48
N TYR A 671 -4.67 -34.72 21.02
CA TYR A 671 -4.95 -34.66 22.44
C TYR A 671 -6.27 -35.36 22.83
N ALA A 672 -7.04 -35.87 21.87
CA ALA A 672 -8.33 -36.52 22.13
C ALA A 672 -8.18 -37.98 22.60
N GLY A 673 -7.14 -38.68 22.13
CA GLY A 673 -6.81 -40.06 22.52
C GLY A 673 -6.25 -40.18 23.94
N LEU A 674 -6.20 -41.40 24.49
CA LEU A 674 -5.76 -41.65 25.87
C LEU A 674 -4.35 -41.09 26.16
N VAL A 675 -3.40 -41.35 25.26
CA VAL A 675 -2.00 -40.91 25.38
C VAL A 675 -1.92 -39.38 25.33
N GLY A 676 -2.57 -38.77 24.33
CA GLY A 676 -2.68 -37.32 24.18
C GLY A 676 -3.25 -36.61 25.40
N ARG A 677 -4.34 -37.15 25.96
CA ARG A 677 -4.95 -36.60 27.18
C ARG A 677 -4.02 -36.69 28.38
N ARG A 678 -3.36 -37.84 28.59
CA ARG A 678 -2.40 -38.01 29.69
C ARG A 678 -1.22 -37.05 29.58
N ALA A 679 -0.65 -36.90 28.38
CA ALA A 679 0.42 -35.94 28.13
C ALA A 679 -0.02 -34.50 28.40
N LYS A 680 -1.20 -34.10 27.92
CA LYS A 680 -1.74 -32.74 28.12
C LYS A 680 -2.14 -32.46 29.57
N LEU A 681 -2.64 -33.46 30.30
CA LEU A 681 -2.88 -33.35 31.74
C LEU A 681 -1.58 -33.19 32.52
N LEU A 682 -0.53 -33.92 32.13
CA LEU A 682 0.79 -33.79 32.73
C LEU A 682 1.38 -32.40 32.48
N TYR A 683 1.23 -31.87 31.26
CA TYR A 683 1.58 -30.48 30.91
C TYR A 683 0.92 -29.44 31.82
N TYR A 684 -0.36 -29.57 32.13
CA TYR A 684 -1.03 -28.63 33.03
C TYR A 684 -0.70 -28.81 34.51
N ARG A 685 -0.18 -29.99 34.93
CA ARG A 685 0.20 -30.26 36.33
C ARG A 685 1.67 -29.97 36.64
N HIS A 686 2.57 -30.26 35.70
CA HIS A 686 4.02 -30.16 35.87
C HIS A 686 4.66 -29.58 34.60
N GLU A 687 5.12 -28.33 34.68
CA GLU A 687 5.58 -27.56 33.51
C GLU A 687 6.74 -28.23 32.76
N LEU A 688 7.80 -28.67 33.45
CA LEU A 688 8.99 -29.27 32.82
C LEU A 688 8.71 -30.64 32.20
N ILE A 689 8.29 -31.62 33.01
CA ILE A 689 8.05 -32.99 32.57
C ILE A 689 6.88 -33.03 31.57
N GLY A 690 5.86 -32.23 31.82
CA GLY A 690 4.71 -32.14 30.94
C GLY A 690 5.02 -31.50 29.60
N THR A 691 5.94 -30.52 29.54
CA THR A 691 6.45 -29.97 28.26
C THR A 691 7.14 -31.04 27.43
N LEU A 692 7.99 -31.88 28.05
CA LEU A 692 8.62 -33.02 27.37
C LEU A 692 7.57 -34.02 26.87
N ALA A 693 6.52 -34.27 27.64
CA ALA A 693 5.46 -35.20 27.26
C ALA A 693 4.61 -34.73 26.06
N VAL A 694 4.39 -33.42 25.89
CA VAL A 694 3.63 -32.87 24.75
C VAL A 694 4.51 -32.50 23.56
N ALA A 695 5.83 -32.38 23.72
CA ALA A 695 6.76 -31.99 22.68
C ALA A 695 6.63 -32.80 21.37
N PRO A 696 6.43 -34.14 21.39
CA PRO A 696 6.22 -34.91 20.15
C PRO A 696 4.96 -34.49 19.39
N MET A 697 3.86 -34.18 20.09
CA MET A 697 2.60 -33.73 19.46
C MET A 697 2.76 -32.34 18.87
N VAL A 698 3.43 -31.43 19.58
CA VAL A 698 3.75 -30.08 19.07
C VAL A 698 4.67 -30.17 17.84
N PHE A 699 5.65 -31.07 17.85
CA PHE A 699 6.53 -31.32 16.72
C PHE A 699 5.75 -31.86 15.51
N PHE A 700 4.90 -32.88 15.69
CA PHE A 700 4.05 -33.37 14.62
C PHE A 700 3.09 -32.29 14.11
N GLU A 701 2.51 -31.47 14.98
CA GLU A 701 1.66 -30.34 14.57
C GLU A 701 2.40 -29.31 13.72
N ALA A 702 3.68 -29.06 14.01
CA ALA A 702 4.50 -28.07 13.32
C ALA A 702 5.12 -28.55 12.01
N PHE A 703 5.46 -29.85 11.92
CA PHE A 703 6.27 -30.38 10.80
C PHE A 703 5.63 -31.54 10.04
N MET A 704 4.73 -32.30 10.65
CA MET A 704 4.10 -33.49 10.06
C MET A 704 2.62 -33.59 10.47
N PRO A 705 1.79 -32.61 10.08
CA PRO A 705 0.41 -32.49 10.54
C PRO A 705 -0.47 -33.72 10.25
N ASP A 706 -0.18 -34.45 9.18
CA ASP A 706 -0.88 -35.69 8.82
C ASP A 706 -0.72 -36.81 9.89
N ALA A 707 0.29 -36.73 10.76
CA ALA A 707 0.49 -37.70 11.83
C ALA A 707 -0.69 -37.75 12.82
N ARG A 708 -1.60 -36.75 12.84
CA ARG A 708 -2.85 -36.77 13.61
C ARG A 708 -3.67 -38.03 13.40
N ARG A 709 -3.58 -38.64 12.21
CA ARG A 709 -4.24 -39.90 11.87
C ARG A 709 -3.86 -41.06 12.79
N LEU A 710 -2.68 -40.98 13.42
CA LEU A 710 -2.17 -41.98 14.36
C LEU A 710 -2.68 -41.79 15.80
N PHE A 711 -3.16 -40.59 16.14
CA PHE A 711 -3.53 -40.23 17.52
C PHE A 711 -5.02 -40.37 17.80
N HIS A 712 -5.86 -40.26 16.77
CA HIS A 712 -7.30 -40.40 16.92
C HIS A 712 -8.00 -40.87 15.64
N ARG A 713 -9.19 -41.44 15.82
CA ARG A 713 -10.10 -41.80 14.72
C ARG A 713 -10.80 -40.56 14.18
N ARG A 714 -11.36 -40.66 12.96
CA ARG A 714 -12.27 -39.64 12.42
C ARG A 714 -13.53 -39.57 13.30
N ILE A 715 -14.04 -38.36 13.48
CA ILE A 715 -15.21 -38.05 14.30
C ILE A 715 -16.16 -37.10 13.55
N ARG A 716 -17.45 -37.18 13.87
CA ARG A 716 -18.46 -36.21 13.46
C ARG A 716 -18.56 -35.13 14.55
N LEU A 717 -18.70 -33.86 14.17
CA LEU A 717 -18.64 -32.73 15.11
C LEU A 717 -19.88 -31.85 14.96
N PRO A 718 -20.72 -31.67 16.00
CA PRO A 718 -21.99 -30.95 15.88
C PRO A 718 -21.85 -29.51 15.37
N ILE A 719 -20.82 -28.77 15.81
CA ILE A 719 -20.57 -27.41 15.29
C ILE A 719 -20.28 -27.40 13.78
N ALA A 720 -19.71 -28.47 13.22
CA ALA A 720 -19.49 -28.55 11.79
C ALA A 720 -20.81 -28.82 11.06
N ASP A 721 -21.65 -29.71 11.60
CA ASP A 721 -22.99 -29.97 11.06
C ASP A 721 -23.85 -28.71 11.06
N ALA A 722 -23.81 -27.91 12.13
CA ALA A 722 -24.48 -26.61 12.19
C ALA A 722 -23.98 -25.64 11.09
N HIS A 723 -22.68 -25.57 10.87
CA HIS A 723 -22.11 -24.75 9.79
C HIS A 723 -22.48 -25.27 8.40
N TYR A 724 -22.53 -26.58 8.20
CA TYR A 724 -22.98 -27.16 6.93
C TYR A 724 -24.46 -26.91 6.69
N ALA A 725 -25.33 -27.07 7.69
CA ALA A 725 -26.75 -26.73 7.59
C ALA A 725 -26.93 -25.27 7.14
N MET A 726 -26.30 -24.31 7.82
CA MET A 726 -26.34 -22.89 7.42
C MET A 726 -25.74 -22.65 6.02
N GLY A 727 -24.63 -23.31 5.69
CA GLY A 727 -23.98 -23.14 4.37
C GLY A 727 -24.85 -23.63 3.22
N PHE A 728 -25.51 -24.79 3.39
CA PHE A 728 -26.46 -25.32 2.42
C PHE A 728 -27.76 -24.50 2.36
N ALA A 729 -28.22 -23.96 3.48
CA ALA A 729 -29.32 -23.00 3.49
C ALA A 729 -28.98 -21.73 2.69
N PHE A 730 -27.79 -21.15 2.86
CA PHE A 730 -27.34 -20.01 2.06
C PHE A 730 -27.23 -20.35 0.56
N LEU A 731 -26.77 -21.56 0.21
CA LEU A 731 -26.77 -22.01 -1.19
C LEU A 731 -28.19 -22.13 -1.75
N TYR A 732 -29.14 -22.68 -0.98
CA TYR A 732 -30.54 -22.72 -1.37
C TYR A 732 -31.11 -21.31 -1.58
N GLU A 733 -30.86 -20.38 -0.66
CA GLU A 733 -31.27 -18.98 -0.82
C GLU A 733 -30.68 -18.35 -2.09
N ALA A 734 -29.41 -18.67 -2.40
CA ALA A 734 -28.71 -18.11 -3.56
C ALA A 734 -29.10 -18.72 -4.90
N THR A 735 -29.44 -20.03 -4.96
CA THR A 735 -29.67 -20.76 -6.22
C THR A 735 -31.08 -21.28 -6.41
N GLN A 736 -31.88 -21.34 -5.34
CA GLN A 736 -33.24 -21.93 -5.30
C GLN A 736 -33.28 -23.43 -5.65
N GLU A 737 -32.14 -24.12 -5.62
CA GLU A 737 -32.08 -25.56 -5.91
C GLU A 737 -32.45 -26.41 -4.69
N ARG A 738 -33.57 -27.14 -4.78
CA ARG A 738 -34.13 -27.91 -3.64
C ARG A 738 -33.15 -28.91 -3.01
N ARG A 739 -32.23 -29.47 -3.79
CA ARG A 739 -31.18 -30.38 -3.27
C ARG A 739 -30.33 -29.77 -2.14
N TYR A 740 -30.10 -28.45 -2.16
CA TYR A 740 -29.35 -27.80 -1.09
C TYR A 740 -30.20 -27.64 0.17
N PHE A 741 -31.50 -27.35 0.02
CA PHE A 741 -32.43 -27.33 1.14
C PHE A 741 -32.53 -28.71 1.83
N GLU A 742 -32.65 -29.78 1.04
CA GLU A 742 -32.65 -31.16 1.56
C GLU A 742 -31.33 -31.50 2.26
N ARG A 743 -30.20 -31.01 1.75
CA ARG A 743 -28.91 -31.18 2.41
C ARG A 743 -28.84 -30.41 3.73
N ALA A 744 -29.41 -29.21 3.80
CA ALA A 744 -29.49 -28.46 5.06
C ALA A 744 -30.31 -29.23 6.11
N ILE A 745 -31.47 -29.81 5.71
CA ILE A 745 -32.29 -30.66 6.59
C ILE A 745 -31.49 -31.88 7.08
N HIS A 746 -30.78 -32.57 6.19
CA HIS A 746 -29.93 -33.71 6.60
C HIS A 746 -28.97 -33.34 7.74
N PHE A 747 -28.32 -32.19 7.66
CA PHE A 747 -27.42 -31.74 8.73
C PHE A 747 -28.15 -31.33 10.02
N LEU A 748 -29.40 -30.86 9.94
CA LEU A 748 -30.23 -30.66 11.13
C LEU A 748 -30.64 -31.99 11.79
N GLU A 749 -31.04 -32.99 11.01
CA GLU A 749 -31.34 -34.33 11.54
C GLU A 749 -30.12 -34.96 12.24
N GLU A 750 -28.92 -34.73 11.68
CA GLU A 750 -27.68 -35.19 12.30
C GLU A 750 -27.33 -34.41 13.58
N LEU A 751 -27.70 -33.13 13.67
CA LEU A 751 -27.66 -32.38 14.93
C LEU A 751 -28.60 -33.00 15.96
N GLU A 752 -29.84 -33.33 15.58
CA GLU A 752 -30.79 -33.96 16.51
C GLU A 752 -30.26 -35.28 17.07
N ARG A 753 -29.69 -36.13 16.19
CA ARG A 753 -29.06 -37.40 16.57
C ARG A 753 -27.84 -37.22 17.47
N SER A 754 -27.11 -36.13 17.33
CA SER A 754 -25.85 -35.87 18.05
C SER A 754 -26.00 -34.98 19.30
N ARG A 755 -27.23 -34.68 19.72
CA ARG A 755 -27.49 -33.94 20.97
C ARG A 755 -26.87 -34.64 22.18
N CYS A 756 -26.55 -33.88 23.23
CA CYS A 756 -26.06 -34.46 24.49
C CYS A 756 -27.16 -35.32 25.16
N PRO A 757 -26.98 -36.65 25.33
CA PRO A 757 -28.05 -37.55 25.75
C PRO A 757 -28.45 -37.38 27.21
N ASN A 758 -27.53 -36.91 28.06
CA ASN A 758 -27.74 -36.74 29.51
C ASN A 758 -28.42 -35.42 29.88
N PHE A 759 -28.86 -34.64 28.91
CA PHE A 759 -29.56 -33.37 29.12
C PHE A 759 -30.98 -33.48 28.57
N LYS A 760 -31.93 -32.93 29.33
CA LYS A 760 -33.34 -32.88 28.95
C LYS A 760 -33.53 -32.04 27.69
N GLU A 761 -32.88 -30.89 27.65
CA GLU A 761 -33.00 -29.92 26.57
C GLU A 761 -31.94 -30.16 25.48
N TYR A 762 -32.24 -29.73 24.25
CA TYR A 762 -31.33 -29.83 23.10
C TYR A 762 -30.11 -28.94 23.31
N CYS A 763 -28.94 -29.58 23.33
CA CYS A 763 -27.64 -28.94 23.52
C CYS A 763 -26.52 -29.85 22.98
N TRP A 764 -25.35 -29.25 22.71
CA TRP A 764 -24.26 -29.97 22.04
C TRP A 764 -22.88 -29.70 22.65
N GLY A 765 -22.09 -30.76 22.69
CA GLY A 765 -20.71 -30.78 23.18
C GLY A 765 -19.76 -31.44 22.20
N TYR A 766 -18.54 -31.75 22.64
CA TYR A 766 -17.61 -32.54 21.84
C TYR A 766 -17.82 -34.04 22.04
N PRO A 767 -17.63 -34.88 21.01
CA PRO A 767 -17.73 -36.34 21.11
C PRO A 767 -16.49 -36.99 21.74
N PHE A 768 -15.61 -36.20 22.37
CA PHE A 768 -14.37 -36.63 23.02
C PHE A 768 -14.12 -35.82 24.29
N ASP A 769 -13.36 -36.39 25.22
CA ASP A 769 -12.92 -35.71 26.43
C ASP A 769 -11.92 -34.59 26.08
N TRP A 770 -12.24 -33.35 26.46
CA TRP A 770 -11.43 -32.17 26.18
C TRP A 770 -10.64 -31.71 27.41
N VAL A 771 -9.32 -31.84 27.34
CA VAL A 771 -8.42 -31.44 28.42
C VAL A 771 -8.12 -29.94 28.31
N THR A 772 -8.53 -29.20 29.34
CA THR A 772 -8.31 -27.76 29.53
C THR A 772 -7.44 -27.52 30.76
N ARG A 773 -7.03 -26.27 30.99
CA ARG A 773 -6.31 -25.87 32.20
C ARG A 773 -7.16 -26.05 33.47
N GLY A 774 -8.47 -25.88 33.38
CA GLY A 774 -9.42 -26.05 34.49
C GLY A 774 -9.83 -27.49 34.75
N GLY A 775 -9.27 -28.46 34.02
CA GLY A 775 -9.61 -29.88 34.12
C GLY A 775 -10.10 -30.47 32.80
N THR A 776 -10.64 -31.70 32.88
CA THR A 776 -11.16 -32.41 31.70
C THR A 776 -12.66 -32.23 31.60
N ILE A 777 -13.11 -31.55 30.54
CA ILE A 777 -14.52 -31.53 30.16
C ILE A 777 -14.81 -32.88 29.49
N LYS A 778 -15.78 -33.62 30.01
CA LYS A 778 -16.13 -34.94 29.48
C LYS A 778 -16.83 -34.82 28.13
N ARG A 779 -16.66 -35.85 27.29
CA ARG A 779 -17.46 -35.96 26.06
C ARG A 779 -18.96 -35.80 26.37
N GLU A 780 -19.69 -35.21 25.44
CA GLU A 780 -21.14 -34.99 25.54
C GLU A 780 -21.55 -34.05 26.69
N VAL A 781 -20.61 -33.29 27.26
CA VAL A 781 -20.94 -32.13 28.09
C VAL A 781 -21.18 -30.93 27.17
N PRO A 782 -22.36 -30.28 27.25
CA PRO A 782 -22.71 -29.20 26.35
C PRO A 782 -21.81 -27.97 26.56
N LEU A 783 -21.53 -27.29 25.44
CA LEU A 783 -20.68 -26.10 25.38
C LEU A 783 -21.50 -24.93 24.87
N ILE A 784 -21.47 -23.82 25.60
CA ILE A 784 -22.12 -22.58 25.14
C ILE A 784 -21.43 -21.97 23.91
N THR A 785 -20.27 -22.49 23.48
CA THR A 785 -19.60 -22.11 22.23
C THR A 785 -19.95 -23.01 21.05
N THR A 786 -20.76 -24.05 21.25
CA THR A 786 -21.23 -24.98 20.20
C THR A 786 -22.74 -24.83 20.01
N THR A 787 -23.50 -24.90 21.10
CA THR A 787 -24.98 -24.86 21.08
C THR A 787 -25.58 -23.65 20.34
N PRO A 788 -25.04 -22.41 20.44
CA PRO A 788 -25.59 -21.28 19.69
C PRO A 788 -25.52 -21.42 18.18
N TYR A 789 -24.51 -22.10 17.63
CA TYR A 789 -24.46 -22.33 16.18
C TYR A 789 -25.54 -23.30 15.72
N ALA A 790 -25.87 -24.31 16.54
CA ALA A 790 -27.02 -25.17 16.27
C ALA A 790 -28.34 -24.38 16.33
N TYR A 791 -28.49 -23.48 17.32
CA TYR A 791 -29.63 -22.55 17.38
C TYR A 791 -29.73 -21.71 16.10
N GLU A 792 -28.63 -21.11 15.62
CA GLU A 792 -28.64 -20.33 14.37
C GLU A 792 -29.03 -21.18 13.16
N ALA A 793 -28.57 -22.43 13.07
CA ALA A 793 -28.92 -23.32 11.97
C ALA A 793 -30.42 -23.67 11.95
N PHE A 794 -31.01 -24.01 13.10
CA PHE A 794 -32.45 -24.26 13.21
C PHE A 794 -33.25 -22.97 12.97
N LEU A 795 -32.77 -21.81 13.43
CA LEU A 795 -33.43 -20.53 13.25
C LEU A 795 -33.51 -20.17 11.77
N GLN A 796 -32.39 -20.25 11.05
CA GLN A 796 -32.36 -19.96 9.62
C GLN A 796 -33.31 -20.86 8.83
N MET A 797 -33.33 -22.17 9.12
CA MET A 797 -34.24 -23.09 8.44
C MET A 797 -35.71 -22.86 8.83
N PHE A 798 -35.99 -22.52 10.08
CA PHE A 798 -37.32 -22.12 10.53
C PHE A 798 -37.82 -20.84 9.86
N GLU A 799 -36.94 -19.86 9.62
CA GLU A 799 -37.26 -18.64 8.89
C GLU A 799 -37.53 -18.91 7.39
N LEU A 800 -36.82 -19.88 6.80
CA LEU A 800 -37.04 -20.30 5.41
C LEU A 800 -38.33 -21.11 5.23
N GLU A 801 -38.61 -22.05 6.14
CA GLU A 801 -39.80 -22.90 6.11
C GLU A 801 -40.24 -23.19 7.56
N PRO A 802 -41.24 -22.45 8.09
CA PRO A 802 -41.66 -22.62 9.47
C PRO A 802 -42.18 -24.03 9.77
N ARG A 803 -41.47 -24.76 10.64
CA ARG A 803 -41.90 -26.07 11.16
C ARG A 803 -42.03 -26.05 12.67
N ARG A 804 -43.11 -26.67 13.17
CA ARG A 804 -43.38 -26.74 14.62
C ARG A 804 -42.23 -27.43 15.37
N GLU A 805 -41.67 -28.51 14.82
CA GLU A 805 -40.57 -29.25 15.45
C GLU A 805 -39.33 -28.36 15.65
N TRP A 806 -38.96 -27.55 14.65
CA TRP A 806 -37.79 -26.67 14.73
C TRP A 806 -38.01 -25.56 15.74
N LYS A 807 -39.23 -25.03 15.84
CA LYS A 807 -39.60 -24.07 16.89
C LYS A 807 -39.51 -24.68 18.29
N GLU A 808 -39.94 -25.93 18.45
CA GLU A 808 -39.83 -26.68 19.71
C GLU A 808 -38.35 -26.92 20.09
N ILE A 809 -37.50 -27.25 19.11
CA ILE A 809 -36.05 -27.39 19.30
C ILE A 809 -35.42 -26.04 19.68
N LEU A 810 -35.75 -24.94 18.98
CA LEU A 810 -35.27 -23.59 19.33
C LEU A 810 -35.65 -23.22 20.77
N ALA A 811 -36.88 -23.52 21.19
CA ALA A 811 -37.34 -23.30 22.56
C ALA A 811 -36.58 -24.17 23.57
N SER A 812 -36.26 -25.41 23.20
CA SER A 812 -35.44 -26.31 24.01
C SER A 812 -34.02 -25.79 24.20
N ILE A 813 -33.38 -25.35 23.12
CA ILE A 813 -32.04 -24.76 23.16
C ILE A 813 -32.01 -23.50 24.04
N ALA A 814 -33.02 -22.64 23.91
CA ALA A 814 -33.14 -21.43 24.74
C ALA A 814 -33.29 -21.77 26.23
N ARG A 815 -34.11 -22.79 26.58
CA ARG A 815 -34.22 -23.27 27.97
C ARG A 815 -32.90 -23.81 28.51
N HIS A 816 -32.14 -24.57 27.71
CA HIS A 816 -30.81 -25.01 28.11
C HIS A 816 -29.89 -23.82 28.42
N ALA A 817 -29.83 -22.84 27.50
CA ALA A 817 -28.99 -21.66 27.67
C ALA A 817 -29.43 -20.81 28.88
N ALA A 818 -30.73 -20.71 29.17
CA ALA A 818 -31.24 -19.95 30.31
C ALA A 818 -31.01 -20.67 31.66
N CYS A 819 -31.31 -21.97 31.73
CA CYS A 819 -31.44 -22.70 32.98
C CYS A 819 -30.20 -23.54 33.35
N ASP A 820 -29.56 -24.20 32.38
CA ASP A 820 -28.44 -25.11 32.66
C ASP A 820 -27.10 -24.38 32.67
N ILE A 821 -26.95 -23.35 31.83
CA ILE A 821 -25.77 -22.48 31.84
C ILE A 821 -25.93 -21.46 32.96
N LYS A 822 -25.04 -21.52 33.95
CA LYS A 822 -25.08 -20.70 35.16
C LYS A 822 -24.59 -19.27 34.91
N SER A 823 -25.20 -18.32 35.62
CA SER A 823 -24.80 -16.91 35.68
C SER A 823 -23.97 -16.63 36.93
N PHE A 824 -22.93 -15.81 36.80
CA PHE A 824 -22.08 -15.38 37.93
C PHE A 824 -22.02 -13.86 37.95
N LYS A 825 -22.48 -13.25 39.06
CA LYS A 825 -22.49 -11.78 39.22
C LYS A 825 -21.08 -11.22 39.14
N THR A 826 -20.86 -10.22 38.27
CA THR A 826 -19.58 -9.52 38.11
C THR A 826 -19.68 -8.04 38.49
N SER A 827 -20.85 -7.44 38.28
CA SER A 827 -21.19 -6.09 38.76
C SER A 827 -22.65 -6.07 39.22
N GLU A 828 -23.17 -4.89 39.60
CA GLU A 828 -24.59 -4.70 39.89
C GLU A 828 -25.47 -5.11 38.70
N HIS A 829 -25.08 -4.69 37.49
CA HIS A 829 -25.86 -4.86 36.26
C HIS A 829 -25.32 -5.96 35.33
N ALA A 830 -24.14 -6.54 35.61
CA ALA A 830 -23.51 -7.54 34.76
C ALA A 830 -23.37 -8.91 35.43
N SER A 831 -23.37 -9.94 34.59
CA SER A 831 -23.02 -11.30 35.00
C SER A 831 -22.30 -12.02 33.86
N SER A 832 -21.20 -12.71 34.20
CA SER A 832 -20.60 -13.66 33.26
C SER A 832 -21.44 -14.94 33.21
N SER A 833 -21.18 -15.79 32.21
CA SER A 833 -21.78 -17.12 32.09
C SER A 833 -20.71 -18.20 32.22
N SER A 834 -21.13 -19.36 32.70
CA SER A 834 -20.34 -20.60 32.60
C SER A 834 -20.16 -21.03 31.14
N TYR A 835 -19.08 -21.76 30.89
CA TYR A 835 -18.75 -22.34 29.58
C TYR A 835 -19.49 -23.68 29.36
N THR A 836 -19.73 -24.41 30.45
CA THR A 836 -20.50 -25.66 30.56
C THR A 836 -21.40 -25.61 31.81
N PRO A 837 -22.38 -26.52 31.97
CA PRO A 837 -23.24 -26.55 33.17
C PRO A 837 -22.49 -26.73 34.51
N PHE A 838 -21.20 -27.09 34.47
CA PHE A 838 -20.44 -27.53 35.65
C PHE A 838 -19.28 -26.61 36.04
N ASP A 839 -18.88 -25.67 35.20
CA ASP A 839 -17.72 -24.81 35.47
C ASP A 839 -18.08 -23.44 36.05
N ALA A 840 -17.04 -22.65 36.29
CA ALA A 840 -17.13 -21.26 36.69
C ALA A 840 -17.14 -20.33 35.46
N GLY A 841 -17.79 -19.17 35.60
CA GLY A 841 -17.86 -18.17 34.54
C GLY A 841 -16.57 -17.38 34.30
N GLY A 842 -16.67 -16.38 33.42
CA GLY A 842 -15.59 -15.39 33.19
C GLY A 842 -14.94 -15.47 31.81
N VAL A 843 -15.40 -16.33 30.92
CA VAL A 843 -14.96 -16.37 29.52
C VAL A 843 -15.83 -15.41 28.68
N ILE A 844 -15.21 -14.43 28.02
CA ILE A 844 -15.94 -13.30 27.41
C ILE A 844 -16.78 -13.75 26.21
N ASN A 845 -16.20 -14.53 25.30
CA ASN A 845 -16.95 -15.02 24.14
C ASN A 845 -18.09 -15.96 24.52
N ALA A 846 -17.98 -16.71 25.63
CA ALA A 846 -19.06 -17.55 26.15
C ALA A 846 -20.28 -16.72 26.58
N ALA A 847 -20.04 -15.58 27.25
CA ALA A 847 -21.10 -14.63 27.60
C ALA A 847 -21.70 -13.97 26.35
N ALA A 848 -20.87 -13.59 25.38
CA ALA A 848 -21.33 -13.00 24.12
C ALA A 848 -22.25 -13.95 23.32
N TYR A 849 -21.87 -15.23 23.23
CA TYR A 849 -22.69 -16.27 22.59
C TYR A 849 -24.06 -16.43 23.28
N ARG A 850 -24.06 -16.51 24.61
CA ARG A 850 -25.28 -16.67 25.40
C ARG A 850 -26.18 -15.45 25.31
N ALA A 851 -25.61 -14.24 25.35
CA ALA A 851 -26.34 -12.99 25.18
C ALA A 851 -27.08 -12.98 23.83
N PHE A 852 -26.38 -13.23 22.72
CA PHE A 852 -26.99 -13.26 21.40
C PHE A 852 -28.11 -14.31 21.31
N LEU A 853 -27.85 -15.55 21.76
CA LEU A 853 -28.83 -16.64 21.70
C LEU A 853 -30.12 -16.26 22.45
N LEU A 854 -30.00 -15.76 23.68
CA LEU A 854 -31.16 -15.45 24.52
C LEU A 854 -31.89 -14.19 24.06
N THR A 855 -31.21 -13.17 23.53
CA THR A 855 -31.86 -12.02 22.89
C THR A 855 -32.66 -12.45 21.65
N SER A 856 -32.07 -13.30 20.80
CA SER A 856 -32.79 -13.84 19.64
C SER A 856 -34.00 -14.68 20.09
N ALA A 857 -33.80 -15.56 21.07
CA ALA A 857 -34.86 -16.41 21.59
C ALA A 857 -36.00 -15.61 22.24
N SER A 858 -35.72 -14.49 22.90
CA SER A 858 -36.76 -13.64 23.48
C SER A 858 -37.71 -13.08 22.43
N GLN A 859 -37.20 -12.78 21.23
CA GLN A 859 -38.01 -12.27 20.13
C GLN A 859 -38.75 -13.40 19.40
N VAL A 860 -38.04 -14.48 19.04
CA VAL A 860 -38.61 -15.60 18.28
C VAL A 860 -39.68 -16.36 19.07
N LEU A 861 -39.54 -16.44 20.40
CA LEU A 861 -40.43 -17.19 21.28
C LEU A 861 -41.32 -16.29 22.15
N SER A 862 -41.22 -14.97 21.98
CA SER A 862 -41.97 -13.98 22.77
C SER A 862 -41.85 -14.17 24.29
N ASN A 863 -40.66 -14.52 24.79
CA ASN A 863 -40.40 -14.73 26.21
C ASN A 863 -39.40 -13.69 26.74
N ARG A 864 -39.89 -12.76 27.58
CA ARG A 864 -39.09 -11.66 28.14
C ARG A 864 -38.05 -12.11 29.17
N ASP A 865 -38.26 -13.22 29.87
CA ASP A 865 -37.33 -13.70 30.91
C ASP A 865 -35.92 -13.98 30.34
N TYR A 866 -35.85 -14.35 29.06
CA TYR A 866 -34.58 -14.54 28.37
C TYR A 866 -33.82 -13.24 28.16
N LEU A 867 -34.53 -12.12 27.97
CA LEU A 867 -33.91 -10.81 27.74
C LEU A 867 -33.16 -10.33 28.98
N ASP A 868 -33.70 -10.54 30.18
CA ASP A 868 -33.05 -10.15 31.43
C ASP A 868 -31.71 -10.86 31.63
N ILE A 869 -31.66 -12.16 31.30
CA ILE A 869 -30.41 -12.94 31.36
C ILE A 869 -29.44 -12.46 30.27
N ALA A 870 -29.94 -12.24 29.06
CA ALA A 870 -29.15 -11.78 27.94
C ALA A 870 -28.51 -10.41 28.20
N GLU A 871 -29.27 -9.47 28.76
CA GLU A 871 -28.81 -8.12 29.07
C GLU A 871 -27.68 -8.14 30.11
N ARG A 872 -27.79 -8.97 31.15
CA ARG A 872 -26.70 -9.11 32.14
C ARG A 872 -25.43 -9.70 31.52
N ASN A 873 -25.56 -10.65 30.60
CA ASN A 873 -24.41 -11.19 29.85
C ASN A 873 -23.84 -10.17 28.87
N LEU A 874 -24.68 -9.34 28.24
CA LEU A 874 -24.25 -8.26 27.36
C LEU A 874 -23.47 -7.19 28.14
N ASN A 875 -24.00 -6.74 29.28
CA ASN A 875 -23.34 -5.76 30.15
C ASN A 875 -21.95 -6.27 30.57
N PHE A 876 -21.80 -7.57 30.88
CA PHE A 876 -20.49 -8.14 31.17
C PHE A 876 -19.51 -8.02 29.99
N VAL A 877 -19.96 -8.27 28.75
CA VAL A 877 -19.11 -8.10 27.56
C VAL A 877 -18.71 -6.63 27.35
N LEU A 878 -19.64 -5.70 27.58
CA LEU A 878 -19.37 -4.26 27.44
C LEU A 878 -18.42 -3.74 28.53
N GLU A 879 -18.66 -4.10 29.79
CA GLU A 879 -17.83 -3.70 30.94
C GLU A 879 -16.40 -4.26 30.88
N THR A 880 -16.18 -5.34 30.12
CA THR A 880 -14.87 -5.99 29.97
C THR A 880 -14.13 -5.61 28.70
N GLN A 881 -14.67 -4.67 27.90
CA GLN A 881 -13.93 -4.10 26.77
C GLN A 881 -12.78 -3.23 27.29
N ASN A 882 -11.58 -3.49 26.82
CA ASN A 882 -10.41 -2.69 27.17
C ASN A 882 -10.49 -1.28 26.55
N PRO A 883 -9.77 -0.29 27.10
CA PRO A 883 -9.75 1.08 26.56
C PRO A 883 -9.34 1.18 25.08
N ASP A 884 -8.51 0.24 24.60
CA ASP A 884 -8.07 0.16 23.20
C ASP A 884 -9.10 -0.52 22.27
N GLY A 885 -10.24 -0.97 22.81
CA GLY A 885 -11.31 -1.65 22.08
C GLY A 885 -11.21 -3.18 22.08
N SER A 886 -10.13 -3.77 22.59
CA SER A 886 -9.94 -5.23 22.60
C SER A 886 -10.72 -5.94 23.71
N TRP A 887 -10.85 -7.27 23.59
CA TRP A 887 -11.29 -8.15 24.66
C TRP A 887 -10.24 -9.23 24.91
N PHE A 888 -9.89 -9.46 26.18
CA PHE A 888 -9.16 -10.65 26.56
C PHE A 888 -10.02 -11.90 26.43
N TYR A 889 -9.41 -13.07 26.38
CA TYR A 889 -10.17 -14.32 26.34
C TYR A 889 -11.02 -14.55 27.61
N ALA A 890 -10.47 -14.23 28.80
CA ALA A 890 -11.16 -14.37 30.07
C ALA A 890 -10.71 -13.34 31.11
N VAL A 891 -11.57 -13.07 32.11
CA VAL A 891 -11.33 -12.13 33.23
C VAL A 891 -10.70 -12.81 34.45
N ASP A 892 -9.65 -13.62 34.24
CA ASP A 892 -8.97 -14.38 35.30
C ASP A 892 -7.51 -13.97 35.51
N HIS A 893 -7.06 -12.88 34.89
CA HIS A 893 -5.67 -12.36 34.90
C HIS A 893 -4.60 -13.36 34.43
N VAL A 894 -5.02 -14.48 33.83
CA VAL A 894 -4.14 -15.58 33.44
C VAL A 894 -4.25 -15.83 31.95
N ARG A 895 -5.45 -15.70 31.38
CA ARG A 895 -5.74 -15.89 29.95
C ARG A 895 -5.99 -14.55 29.26
N GLU A 896 -5.07 -13.60 29.45
CA GLU A 896 -5.15 -12.26 28.85
C GLU A 896 -4.63 -12.20 27.40
N PHE A 897 -4.83 -13.25 26.61
CA PHE A 897 -4.50 -13.22 25.19
C PHE A 897 -5.65 -12.62 24.39
N VAL A 898 -5.30 -12.08 23.22
CA VAL A 898 -6.26 -11.52 22.25
C VAL A 898 -6.00 -12.21 20.91
N ASP A 899 -6.99 -12.95 20.44
CA ASP A 899 -6.92 -13.74 19.23
C ASP A 899 -8.00 -13.38 18.22
N HIS A 900 -7.79 -13.83 16.98
CA HIS A 900 -8.59 -13.39 15.85
C HIS A 900 -10.04 -13.83 15.94
N PHE A 901 -10.28 -15.16 15.96
CA PHE A 901 -11.64 -15.68 15.88
C PHE A 901 -12.46 -15.39 17.15
N HIS A 902 -11.88 -15.32 18.36
CA HIS A 902 -12.66 -14.92 19.54
C HIS A 902 -13.06 -13.44 19.48
N THR A 903 -12.19 -12.57 18.96
CA THR A 903 -12.55 -11.17 18.68
C THR A 903 -13.72 -11.11 17.69
N CYS A 904 -13.66 -11.90 16.61
CA CYS A 904 -14.79 -12.01 15.67
C CYS A 904 -16.07 -12.53 16.34
N PHE A 905 -15.99 -13.49 17.26
CA PHE A 905 -17.17 -14.01 17.95
C PHE A 905 -17.86 -12.95 18.79
N VAL A 906 -17.09 -12.17 19.56
CA VAL A 906 -17.63 -11.06 20.36
C VAL A 906 -18.26 -10.01 19.45
N LEU A 907 -17.52 -9.52 18.45
CA LEU A 907 -18.03 -8.49 17.53
C LEU A 907 -19.28 -8.95 16.77
N LYS A 908 -19.32 -10.19 16.28
CA LYS A 908 -20.52 -10.73 15.62
C LYS A 908 -21.71 -10.80 16.57
N ALA A 909 -21.52 -11.22 17.83
CA ALA A 909 -22.60 -11.27 18.79
C ALA A 909 -23.16 -9.86 19.06
N LEU A 910 -22.28 -8.89 19.32
CA LEU A 910 -22.69 -7.48 19.51
C LEU A 910 -23.43 -6.93 18.28
N ALA A 911 -22.91 -7.16 17.08
CA ALA A 911 -23.52 -6.71 15.84
C ALA A 911 -24.89 -7.35 15.57
N LYS A 912 -25.06 -8.63 15.90
CA LYS A 912 -26.36 -9.31 15.78
C LYS A 912 -27.35 -8.81 16.81
N ILE A 913 -26.94 -8.63 18.07
CA ILE A 913 -27.80 -8.05 19.11
C ILE A 913 -28.21 -6.62 18.71
N TYR A 914 -27.28 -5.81 18.21
CA TYR A 914 -27.57 -4.45 17.73
C TYR A 914 -28.63 -4.45 16.63
N ARG A 915 -28.56 -5.38 15.67
CA ARG A 915 -29.61 -5.52 14.64
C ARG A 915 -30.97 -5.92 15.20
N LEU A 916 -31.02 -6.64 16.32
CA LEU A 916 -32.25 -7.08 16.97
C LEU A 916 -32.85 -6.00 17.89
N THR A 917 -32.02 -5.16 18.53
CA THR A 917 -32.45 -4.26 19.61
C THR A 917 -32.29 -2.78 19.31
N GLY A 918 -31.36 -2.39 18.43
CA GLY A 918 -31.00 -0.99 18.18
C GLY A 918 -30.25 -0.31 19.33
N ASP A 919 -29.72 -1.04 20.31
CA ASP A 919 -29.04 -0.46 21.49
C ASP A 919 -27.76 0.30 21.10
N GLU A 920 -27.78 1.63 21.24
CA GLU A 920 -26.67 2.52 20.84
C GLU A 920 -25.36 2.26 21.60
N ARG A 921 -25.40 1.67 22.81
CA ARG A 921 -24.18 1.28 23.54
C ARG A 921 -23.34 0.30 22.74
N LEU A 922 -24.01 -0.53 21.93
CA LEU A 922 -23.37 -1.51 21.07
C LEU A 922 -22.66 -0.85 19.89
N ASP A 923 -23.19 0.25 19.32
CA ASP A 923 -22.55 0.93 18.19
C ASP A 923 -21.18 1.48 18.60
N GLN A 924 -21.10 2.11 19.78
CA GLN A 924 -19.83 2.60 20.33
C GLN A 924 -18.83 1.48 20.62
N ALA A 925 -19.31 0.37 21.20
CA ALA A 925 -18.46 -0.78 21.48
C ALA A 925 -17.96 -1.46 20.19
N LEU A 926 -18.82 -1.56 19.17
CA LEU A 926 -18.49 -2.06 17.84
C LEU A 926 -17.48 -1.17 17.14
N GLU A 927 -17.61 0.16 17.21
CA GLU A 927 -16.65 1.10 16.61
C GLU A 927 -15.25 0.90 17.17
N LYS A 928 -15.09 0.92 18.50
CA LYS A 928 -13.80 0.66 19.16
C LYS A 928 -13.25 -0.72 18.84
N GLY A 929 -14.11 -1.74 18.90
CA GLY A 929 -13.71 -3.13 18.69
C GLY A 929 -13.31 -3.41 17.24
N VAL A 930 -14.01 -2.83 16.26
CA VAL A 930 -13.65 -2.92 14.83
C VAL A 930 -12.36 -2.17 14.56
N GLN A 931 -12.17 -0.98 15.15
CA GLN A 931 -10.91 -0.23 15.04
C GLN A 931 -9.73 -1.06 15.56
N TYR A 932 -9.86 -1.67 16.74
CA TYR A 932 -8.85 -2.58 17.26
C TYR A 932 -8.59 -3.77 16.34
N TYR A 933 -9.67 -4.42 15.88
CA TYR A 933 -9.63 -5.60 15.01
C TYR A 933 -8.86 -5.33 13.71
N VAL A 934 -9.21 -4.25 13.00
CA VAL A 934 -8.55 -3.86 11.74
C VAL A 934 -7.06 -3.56 11.96
N CYS A 935 -6.72 -2.82 13.02
CA CYS A 935 -5.34 -2.38 13.26
C CYS A 935 -4.40 -3.50 13.74
N ASN A 936 -4.92 -4.47 14.51
CA ASN A 936 -4.06 -5.38 15.28
C ASN A 936 -4.11 -6.84 14.79
N LEU A 937 -5.22 -7.26 14.19
CA LEU A 937 -5.47 -8.67 13.85
C LEU A 937 -5.28 -9.00 12.36
N PHE A 938 -4.81 -8.05 11.56
CA PHE A 938 -4.38 -8.23 10.17
C PHE A 938 -2.94 -7.82 9.99
N ASP A 939 -2.18 -8.57 9.17
CA ASP A 939 -0.80 -8.18 8.88
C ASP A 939 -0.71 -7.20 7.73
N GLU A 940 0.53 -6.87 7.37
CA GLU A 940 0.85 -5.90 6.33
C GLU A 940 0.32 -6.32 4.94
N GLU A 941 0.04 -7.61 4.73
CA GLU A 941 -0.63 -8.11 3.52
C GLU A 941 -2.17 -8.06 3.60
N GLY A 942 -2.73 -7.56 4.70
CA GLY A 942 -4.17 -7.51 4.94
C GLY A 942 -4.79 -8.87 5.23
N LEU A 943 -4.01 -9.85 5.68
CA LEU A 943 -4.48 -11.20 5.99
C LEU A 943 -4.58 -11.45 7.50
N PRO A 944 -5.56 -12.25 7.95
CA PRO A 944 -5.72 -12.60 9.36
C PRO A 944 -4.44 -13.13 10.01
N LYS A 945 -4.06 -12.50 11.13
CA LYS A 945 -3.09 -13.01 12.11
C LYS A 945 -3.83 -13.74 13.21
N PRO A 946 -3.35 -14.90 13.68
CA PRO A 946 -4.03 -15.64 14.76
C PRO A 946 -4.12 -14.87 16.08
N PHE A 947 -3.13 -14.03 16.42
CA PHE A 947 -3.08 -13.30 17.69
C PHE A 947 -2.54 -11.88 17.50
N SER A 948 -3.12 -10.92 18.21
CA SER A 948 -2.48 -9.61 18.48
C SER A 948 -1.69 -9.66 19.80
N LYS A 949 -2.16 -10.42 20.78
CA LYS A 949 -1.45 -10.76 22.03
C LYS A 949 -1.46 -12.27 22.21
N ALA A 950 -0.36 -12.95 21.91
CA ALA A 950 -0.28 -14.41 21.91
C ALA A 950 -0.04 -14.98 23.33
N PRO A 951 -0.70 -16.09 23.73
CA PRO A 951 -0.52 -16.69 25.05
C PRO A 951 0.75 -17.54 25.17
N ARG A 952 1.33 -17.95 24.04
CA ARG A 952 2.50 -18.83 23.93
C ARG A 952 3.07 -18.79 22.51
N LEU A 953 4.19 -19.48 22.29
CA LEU A 953 4.75 -19.66 20.95
C LEU A 953 3.76 -20.39 20.05
N THR A 954 3.42 -19.77 18.92
CA THR A 954 2.53 -20.35 17.90
C THR A 954 3.36 -21.05 16.84
N VAL A 955 3.04 -22.33 16.57
CA VAL A 955 3.78 -23.17 15.60
C VAL A 955 3.26 -23.06 14.16
N TYR A 956 2.27 -22.19 13.92
CA TYR A 956 1.68 -21.91 12.63
C TYR A 956 1.64 -20.40 12.36
N LYS A 957 1.58 -20.01 11.09
CA LYS A 957 1.51 -18.61 10.65
C LYS A 957 0.07 -18.12 10.58
N ARG A 958 -0.85 -18.95 10.04
CA ARG A 958 -2.27 -18.63 9.85
C ARG A 958 -3.16 -19.85 9.96
N GLU A 959 -4.43 -19.66 10.31
CA GLU A 959 -5.45 -20.70 10.28
C GLU A 959 -6.60 -20.30 9.35
N LEU A 960 -7.17 -21.27 8.62
CA LEU A 960 -8.32 -21.01 7.76
C LEU A 960 -9.55 -20.56 8.58
N TYR A 961 -9.62 -20.97 9.85
CA TYR A 961 -10.66 -20.58 10.79
C TYR A 961 -10.71 -19.04 10.91
N ASP A 962 -9.55 -18.39 11.07
CA ASP A 962 -9.43 -16.93 11.16
C ASP A 962 -10.01 -16.27 9.90
N CYS A 963 -9.63 -16.78 8.73
CA CYS A 963 -10.15 -16.28 7.44
C CYS A 963 -11.66 -16.43 7.32
N ALA A 964 -12.22 -17.59 7.69
CA ALA A 964 -13.66 -17.82 7.61
C ALA A 964 -14.44 -16.87 8.54
N GLU A 965 -13.95 -16.66 9.77
CA GLU A 965 -14.62 -15.77 10.70
C GLU A 965 -14.44 -14.29 10.33
N SER A 966 -13.30 -13.91 9.75
CA SER A 966 -13.11 -12.59 9.16
C SER A 966 -14.13 -12.32 8.05
N ILE A 967 -14.34 -13.27 7.13
CA ILE A 967 -15.31 -13.11 6.03
C ILE A 967 -16.72 -12.88 6.61
N ASN A 968 -17.14 -13.69 7.60
CA ASN A 968 -18.45 -13.53 8.21
C ASN A 968 -18.62 -12.18 8.92
N LEU A 969 -17.61 -11.75 9.67
CA LEU A 969 -17.65 -10.46 10.36
C LEU A 969 -17.73 -9.30 9.37
N CYS A 970 -16.89 -9.33 8.32
CA CYS A 970 -16.90 -8.32 7.27
C CYS A 970 -18.27 -8.27 6.59
N LEU A 971 -18.86 -9.39 6.20
CA LEU A 971 -20.20 -9.42 5.60
C LEU A 971 -21.27 -8.77 6.51
N LEU A 972 -21.15 -8.93 7.82
CA LEU A 972 -22.09 -8.38 8.80
C LEU A 972 -21.95 -6.85 8.97
N LEU A 973 -20.74 -6.32 8.85
CA LEU A 973 -20.40 -4.97 9.30
C LEU A 973 -19.88 -4.01 8.22
N ARG A 974 -19.52 -4.51 7.02
CA ARG A 974 -18.93 -3.73 5.92
C ARG A 974 -19.71 -2.48 5.49
N ARG A 975 -21.04 -2.49 5.63
CA ARG A 975 -21.88 -1.33 5.29
C ARG A 975 -21.68 -0.15 6.25
N ARG A 976 -21.33 -0.43 7.52
CA ARG A 976 -21.08 0.57 8.56
C ARG A 976 -19.60 0.93 8.67
N PHE A 977 -18.71 -0.03 8.39
CA PHE A 977 -17.26 0.12 8.51
C PHE A 977 -16.60 -0.22 7.17
N PRO A 978 -16.37 0.78 6.28
CA PRO A 978 -15.90 0.56 4.90
C PRO A 978 -14.56 -0.17 4.78
N ASP A 979 -13.67 -0.06 5.77
CA ASP A 979 -12.38 -0.75 5.77
C ASP A 979 -12.53 -2.28 5.74
N LEU A 980 -13.65 -2.80 6.27
CA LEU A 980 -13.95 -4.22 6.24
C LEU A 980 -14.24 -4.75 4.83
N GLU A 981 -14.64 -3.91 3.87
CA GLU A 981 -14.85 -4.34 2.48
C GLU A 981 -13.51 -4.66 1.81
N LYS A 982 -12.49 -3.82 2.01
CA LYS A 982 -11.13 -4.09 1.49
C LYS A 982 -10.57 -5.39 2.05
N ILE A 983 -10.74 -5.61 3.36
CA ILE A 983 -10.36 -6.85 4.03
C ILE A 983 -11.11 -8.04 3.43
N LEU A 984 -12.43 -7.92 3.24
CA LEU A 984 -13.27 -8.98 2.69
C LEU A 984 -12.75 -9.43 1.31
N THR A 985 -12.52 -8.47 0.41
CA THR A 985 -12.04 -8.77 -0.95
C THR A 985 -10.65 -9.41 -0.92
N SER A 986 -9.72 -8.88 -0.11
CA SER A 986 -8.35 -9.41 0.00
C SER A 986 -8.33 -10.84 0.56
N VAL A 987 -9.06 -11.09 1.65
CA VAL A 987 -9.11 -12.40 2.30
C VAL A 987 -9.74 -13.44 1.38
N ILE A 988 -10.86 -13.13 0.72
CA ILE A 988 -11.50 -14.07 -0.21
C ILE A 988 -10.57 -14.37 -1.39
N ALA A 989 -9.98 -13.35 -2.02
CA ALA A 989 -9.07 -13.56 -3.15
C ALA A 989 -7.93 -14.52 -2.76
N ARG A 990 -7.27 -14.26 -1.63
CA ARG A 990 -6.19 -15.10 -1.13
C ARG A 990 -6.63 -16.52 -0.78
N VAL A 991 -7.82 -16.69 -0.19
CA VAL A 991 -8.39 -18.01 0.10
C VAL A 991 -8.59 -18.80 -1.19
N LEU A 992 -9.17 -18.18 -2.22
CA LEU A 992 -9.40 -18.84 -3.51
C LEU A 992 -8.09 -19.18 -4.23
N ASP A 993 -7.07 -18.33 -4.12
CA ASP A 993 -5.78 -18.51 -4.79
C ASP A 993 -4.89 -19.59 -4.12
N GLU A 994 -4.88 -19.65 -2.78
CA GLU A 994 -3.87 -20.45 -2.05
C GLU A 994 -4.45 -21.57 -1.18
N TRP A 995 -5.66 -21.38 -0.66
CA TRP A 995 -6.25 -22.27 0.35
C TRP A 995 -7.20 -23.30 -0.25
N VAL A 996 -7.78 -23.05 -1.42
CA VAL A 996 -8.54 -24.05 -2.18
C VAL A 996 -7.58 -25.07 -2.78
N LYS A 997 -7.81 -26.36 -2.49
CA LYS A 997 -7.04 -27.46 -3.06
C LYS A 997 -7.67 -27.94 -4.38
N PRO A 998 -6.88 -28.55 -5.28
CA PRO A 998 -7.39 -29.11 -6.53
C PRO A 998 -8.49 -30.16 -6.36
N ASP A 999 -8.54 -30.85 -5.21
CA ASP A 999 -9.57 -31.85 -4.90
C ASP A 999 -10.92 -31.23 -4.48
N GLY A 1000 -11.00 -29.90 -4.34
CA GLY A 1000 -12.18 -29.15 -3.92
C GLY A 1000 -12.24 -28.87 -2.41
N SER A 1001 -11.34 -29.45 -1.60
CA SER A 1001 -11.24 -29.15 -0.16
C SER A 1001 -10.42 -27.90 0.10
N PHE A 1002 -10.41 -27.42 1.34
CA PHE A 1002 -9.52 -26.33 1.75
C PHE A 1002 -8.29 -26.87 2.51
N ARG A 1003 -7.20 -26.09 2.53
CA ARG A 1003 -6.09 -26.29 3.48
C ARG A 1003 -6.53 -25.85 4.88
N SER A 1004 -6.05 -26.49 5.95
CA SER A 1004 -6.46 -26.12 7.32
C SER A 1004 -5.61 -25.00 7.92
N ARG A 1005 -4.29 -25.01 7.70
CA ARG A 1005 -3.36 -24.01 8.25
C ARG A 1005 -2.17 -23.75 7.33
N GLN A 1006 -1.68 -22.51 7.38
CA GLN A 1006 -0.35 -22.17 6.88
C GLN A 1006 0.65 -22.31 8.02
N LEU A 1007 1.62 -23.21 7.88
CA LEU A 1007 2.67 -23.41 8.88
C LEU A 1007 3.81 -22.41 8.65
N HIS A 1008 4.77 -22.34 9.59
CA HIS A 1008 6.00 -21.58 9.32
C HIS A 1008 6.81 -22.19 8.17
N PHE A 1009 6.69 -23.51 8.00
CA PHE A 1009 7.27 -24.27 6.90
C PHE A 1009 6.20 -25.17 6.28
N GLY A 1010 5.67 -24.77 5.11
CA GLY A 1010 4.67 -25.54 4.38
C GLY A 1010 3.23 -25.36 4.87
N TRP A 1011 2.41 -26.40 4.68
CA TRP A 1011 0.97 -26.35 4.87
C TRP A 1011 0.46 -27.56 5.65
N ASP A 1012 -0.56 -27.33 6.48
CA ASP A 1012 -1.42 -28.38 7.01
C ASP A 1012 -2.58 -28.62 6.04
N ASN A 1013 -2.46 -29.67 5.24
CA ASN A 1013 -3.43 -30.02 4.20
C ASN A 1013 -4.47 -31.05 4.64
N LEU A 1014 -4.44 -31.49 5.91
CA LEU A 1014 -5.39 -32.48 6.41
C LEU A 1014 -6.78 -31.83 6.56
N PRO A 1015 -7.81 -32.26 5.80
CA PRO A 1015 -9.12 -31.60 5.88
C PRO A 1015 -9.84 -31.91 7.20
N MET A 1016 -10.13 -30.85 7.97
CA MET A 1016 -10.83 -30.93 9.27
C MET A 1016 -12.17 -30.20 9.20
N HIS A 1017 -13.30 -30.90 9.37
CA HIS A 1017 -14.62 -30.30 9.23
C HIS A 1017 -14.80 -29.08 10.13
N ARG A 1018 -14.50 -29.22 11.43
CA ARG A 1018 -14.61 -28.14 12.43
C ARG A 1018 -13.47 -27.12 12.38
N TRP A 1019 -12.30 -27.46 11.85
CA TRP A 1019 -11.14 -26.56 11.85
C TRP A 1019 -10.83 -26.10 10.42
N GLY A 1020 -11.81 -25.40 9.83
CA GLY A 1020 -11.67 -24.68 8.57
C GLY A 1020 -12.71 -25.02 7.51
N GLN A 1021 -13.05 -26.31 7.30
CA GLN A 1021 -13.86 -26.68 6.13
C GLN A 1021 -15.30 -26.18 6.20
N SER A 1022 -16.03 -26.49 7.28
CA SER A 1022 -17.45 -26.13 7.39
C SER A 1022 -17.65 -24.62 7.55
N GLN A 1023 -16.75 -23.96 8.30
CA GLN A 1023 -16.78 -22.50 8.47
C GLN A 1023 -16.52 -21.79 7.16
N MET A 1024 -15.48 -22.17 6.42
CA MET A 1024 -15.15 -21.51 5.15
C MET A 1024 -16.26 -21.74 4.13
N PHE A 1025 -16.77 -22.97 4.02
CA PHE A 1025 -17.92 -23.29 3.16
C PHE A 1025 -19.12 -22.38 3.47
N ARG A 1026 -19.52 -22.29 4.74
CA ARG A 1026 -20.62 -21.39 5.14
C ARG A 1026 -20.35 -19.93 4.78
N SER A 1027 -19.13 -19.46 5.00
CA SER A 1027 -18.74 -18.06 4.78
C SER A 1027 -18.82 -17.67 3.31
N LEU A 1028 -18.30 -18.54 2.43
CA LEU A 1028 -18.35 -18.36 0.99
C LEU A 1028 -19.79 -18.49 0.45
N ALA A 1029 -20.58 -19.43 0.98
CA ALA A 1029 -21.99 -19.55 0.60
C ALA A 1029 -22.81 -18.30 0.99
N ASN A 1030 -22.56 -17.74 2.18
CA ASN A 1030 -23.19 -16.49 2.62
C ASN A 1030 -22.80 -15.32 1.70
N TYR A 1031 -21.52 -15.20 1.35
CA TYR A 1031 -21.05 -14.19 0.40
C TYR A 1031 -21.78 -14.32 -0.95
N LEU A 1032 -21.93 -15.54 -1.47
CA LEU A 1032 -22.61 -15.80 -2.74
C LEU A 1032 -24.08 -15.36 -2.68
N ARG A 1033 -24.78 -15.66 -1.58
CA ARG A 1033 -26.16 -15.21 -1.33
C ARG A 1033 -26.27 -13.68 -1.34
N GLU A 1034 -25.45 -12.99 -0.56
CA GLU A 1034 -25.44 -11.51 -0.48
C GLU A 1034 -25.18 -10.86 -1.85
N SER A 1035 -24.24 -11.43 -2.61
CA SER A 1035 -23.89 -10.92 -3.94
C SER A 1035 -25.05 -11.06 -4.92
N ARG A 1036 -25.78 -12.17 -4.88
CA ARG A 1036 -26.96 -12.40 -5.72
C ARG A 1036 -28.15 -11.52 -5.35
N GLN A 1037 -28.38 -11.30 -4.05
CA GLN A 1037 -29.45 -10.39 -3.58
C GLN A 1037 -29.20 -8.95 -4.00
N THR A 1038 -27.95 -8.49 -3.95
CA THR A 1038 -27.56 -7.14 -4.40
C THR A 1038 -27.81 -6.97 -5.90
N MET A 1039 -27.38 -7.94 -6.73
CA MET A 1039 -27.62 -7.92 -8.18
C MET A 1039 -29.11 -7.92 -8.56
N GLN A 1040 -29.93 -8.68 -7.84
CA GLN A 1040 -31.39 -8.69 -8.05
C GLN A 1040 -32.05 -7.37 -7.60
N GLY A 1041 -31.55 -6.75 -6.53
CA GLY A 1041 -31.99 -5.43 -6.08
C GLY A 1041 -31.68 -4.32 -7.09
N ASP A 1042 -30.45 -4.30 -7.61
CA ASP A 1042 -30.01 -3.33 -8.63
C ASP A 1042 -30.76 -3.52 -9.96
N SER A 1043 -30.99 -4.77 -10.37
CA SER A 1043 -31.77 -5.07 -11.58
C SER A 1043 -33.26 -4.68 -11.45
N ARG A 1044 -33.87 -4.83 -10.26
CA ARG A 1044 -35.23 -4.34 -9.99
C ARG A 1044 -35.29 -2.82 -9.92
N TYR A 1045 -34.27 -2.16 -9.37
CA TYR A 1045 -34.16 -0.71 -9.32
C TYR A 1045 -33.99 -0.11 -10.72
N LEU A 1046 -33.16 -0.73 -11.58
CA LEU A 1046 -32.97 -0.34 -12.98
C LEU A 1046 -34.24 -0.57 -13.82
N ALA A 1047 -34.95 -1.68 -13.60
CA ALA A 1047 -36.24 -1.95 -14.26
C ALA A 1047 -37.32 -0.92 -13.85
N ALA A 1048 -37.43 -0.60 -12.55
CA ALA A 1048 -38.36 0.43 -12.06
C ALA A 1048 -38.04 1.84 -12.59
N ARG A 1049 -36.75 2.12 -12.85
CA ARG A 1049 -36.31 3.39 -13.44
C ARG A 1049 -36.59 3.48 -14.94
N ALA A 1050 -36.41 2.38 -15.67
CA ALA A 1050 -36.79 2.28 -17.08
C ALA A 1050 -38.31 2.45 -17.27
N ASP A 1051 -39.12 1.86 -16.39
CA ASP A 1051 -40.58 2.05 -16.40
C ASP A 1051 -40.97 3.51 -16.09
N SER A 1052 -40.22 4.20 -15.22
CA SER A 1052 -40.46 5.62 -14.90
C SER A 1052 -40.08 6.60 -16.02
N GLU A 1053 -39.06 6.27 -16.84
CA GLU A 1053 -38.67 7.07 -18.01
C GLU A 1053 -39.61 6.87 -19.20
N THR A 1054 -40.24 5.69 -19.32
CA THR A 1054 -41.23 5.40 -20.38
C THR A 1054 -42.58 6.10 -20.12
N VAL A 1055 -42.93 6.39 -18.87
CA VAL A 1055 -44.16 7.11 -18.51
C VAL A 1055 -44.01 8.64 -18.72
N ASN A 1056 -42.79 9.18 -18.72
CA ASN A 1056 -42.55 10.62 -18.89
C ASN A 1056 -42.41 11.09 -20.34
N SER A 1057 -42.34 10.19 -21.34
CA SER A 1057 -42.26 10.56 -22.76
C SER A 1057 -43.61 10.62 -23.48
N GLN A 1058 -44.74 10.47 -22.76
CA GLN A 1058 -46.11 10.50 -23.35
C GLN A 1058 -46.99 11.68 -22.91
N ARG A 1059 -46.44 12.75 -22.33
CA ARG A 1059 -47.21 13.99 -22.07
C ARG A 1059 -46.79 15.13 -22.99
N SER A 1060 -47.55 15.29 -24.09
CA SER A 1060 -47.56 16.51 -24.93
C SER A 1060 -48.02 17.73 -24.12
N PRO A 1061 -47.54 18.95 -24.42
CA PRO A 1061 -48.00 20.17 -23.77
C PRO A 1061 -49.20 20.76 -24.53
N LEU A 1062 -50.33 20.97 -23.85
CA LEU A 1062 -51.43 21.81 -24.32
C LEU A 1062 -52.11 22.50 -23.13
N ASN A 1063 -52.13 23.84 -23.21
CA ASN A 1063 -52.91 24.86 -22.46
C ASN A 1063 -52.67 24.90 -20.94
N VAL A 1064 -52.16 25.99 -20.35
CA VAL A 1064 -52.58 27.41 -20.38
C VAL A 1064 -51.38 28.32 -20.17
#